data_AF-A0A257TQ29-F1
#
_entry.id   AF-A0A257TQ29-F1
#
_cell.length_a   1.000
_cell.length_b   1.000
_cell.length_c   1.000
_cell.angle_alpha   90.00
_cell.angle_beta   90.00
_cell.angle_gamma   90.00
#
_symmetry.space_group_name_H-M   'P 1'
#
loop_
_entity.id
_entity.type
_entity.pdbx_description
1 polymer ?
#
loop_
_entity_poly.entity_id
_entity_poly.type
_entity_poly.pdbx_seq_one_letter_code
_entity_poly.pdbx_strand_id
1 'polypeptide(L)'
;AGLDYEILVADDASWDGSAEEVERRFSRVRVLKNLERLGPSPTKDRGARAAAGDVLVFLDGHTKPERGALKRLADDVVFLGGRAIVAPTIVPLDVGRWRSAAVPKGHGYRVDLEHFRSTWLPLDKLRVVEKGPRKFYESPVAIGCAFAVSRELYDTLWGFDIDMRYWGVEDIDFSLKSWLMGYSVLHDPEPVIGHDLEDHPEGLWTHAYQLFDARRPSAEEERAYLLARRVRDEFWYAKRSGLDWPQLGALAKPGAQPAAAPPPAKRRPFAFVPSPSPTPGGHPKPDPTTGCHCVCQCPCPSGGAIAPYPAPKTAPQHHTPHIEGDSAGPVRYGNGEIQLATTDLSVSGFGLDFGHTRIFSNRLNGDFDFGNGYNWLVRDLPQLIEEDANTVLMLQGTRGAMWFDLVGGAYAGRYGTKFTLTHNESAGTFALAAPNGQTIVFNDFNSANPGLFQSQATAGGQILQVTSYAPGTPLGIGEVQRSYTSGGTTTIESFLYSLTGDNLAGVLLRRQVGGGAWQNVRQVLYAYYGDGDPNGSFGDLKSATVQTFNAGAWQTINNHYYRYWTVDGGGALWHGLKYVLNSASYDRMVAAGLNPLTATDAQLAGYADLYLEYDSDRHITKEATDGGLYVSGLAFSKNTNPGYVDAYNNWKTRTVETRPDGSVNTVYANYVNDVLLKQLANGTNTWIQAVQFNDRGDPLRYAHPSAVVSFDDSQNDLAVVYRASAGLIETMTYYGAAAPGYLKTHSLQQGASGTPVVQTEYTYTSVSAGGTTIYPNTRVRQYRDDAGTQPLDTDVAYLFYPGTTAVQQRTTTSPIVPASQNGSGLAESILEEFDSWGNTVATTDERGVVTQFTRDVVTGGLLRRIEDATGMALVTDMTVDNLGRKTKELGPLHTTDLGGVATVIRTATWFVYQDAIDQVWTAQGYAVGAAPNYSYTLVNPVSITITDSNGNLTDRIQAVRSSIAGPPFTTRATCRFRSGSAPTTTARPKTIRWAAACRATTWSPCRSTPTTPARAAATATSPCKLSRSIPTRRTTGTRLSPTIGATARCKPPPPKTITGSTRSTILATPFRSTNIRKPPTI
;
A
#
# COMPACT_ATOMS: atom_id res chain seq x y z
N ALA A 1 -1.42 -44.79 -2.03
CA ALA A 1 -1.44 -45.27 -3.43
C ALA A 1 -2.88 -45.19 -3.93
N GLY A 2 -3.10 -44.88 -5.22
CA GLY A 2 -4.45 -44.69 -5.77
C GLY A 2 -5.06 -43.29 -5.55
N LEU A 3 -4.20 -42.28 -5.36
CA LEU A 3 -4.51 -40.87 -5.66
C LEU A 3 -3.58 -40.46 -6.80
N ASP A 4 -4.07 -39.61 -7.70
CA ASP A 4 -3.20 -38.69 -8.44
C ASP A 4 -3.10 -37.39 -7.64
N TYR A 5 -1.89 -36.83 -7.52
CA TYR A 5 -1.61 -35.70 -6.63
C TYR A 5 -0.26 -35.02 -6.94
N GLU A 6 -0.25 -33.70 -6.76
CA GLU A 6 0.97 -32.92 -6.55
C GLU A 6 1.16 -32.64 -5.05
N ILE A 7 2.37 -32.24 -4.64
CA ILE A 7 2.61 -31.65 -3.31
C ILE A 7 3.15 -30.24 -3.53
N LEU A 8 2.53 -29.28 -2.85
CA LEU A 8 2.88 -27.88 -2.90
C LEU A 8 3.28 -27.41 -1.50
N VAL A 9 4.48 -26.86 -1.39
CA VAL A 9 4.95 -26.16 -0.18
C VAL A 9 4.97 -24.69 -0.52
N ALA A 10 3.98 -23.95 -0.03
CA ALA A 10 4.01 -22.49 -0.05
C ALA A 10 4.87 -22.03 1.12
N ASP A 11 6.04 -21.48 0.80
CA ASP A 11 7.02 -21.04 1.78
C ASP A 11 6.81 -19.55 2.09
N ASP A 12 6.74 -19.21 3.39
CA ASP A 12 6.45 -17.85 3.86
C ASP A 12 7.71 -17.01 4.10
N ALA A 13 8.65 -17.08 3.14
CA ALA A 13 9.98 -16.48 3.20
C ALA A 13 10.82 -17.00 4.37
N SER A 14 10.97 -18.32 4.46
CA SER A 14 11.87 -18.98 5.42
C SER A 14 13.33 -18.64 5.10
N TRP A 15 14.12 -18.36 6.13
CA TRP A 15 15.52 -17.89 6.02
C TRP A 15 16.55 -18.93 6.50
N ASP A 16 16.08 -20.11 6.91
CA ASP A 16 16.87 -21.19 7.50
C ASP A 16 17.36 -22.25 6.49
N GLY A 17 17.12 -22.02 5.19
CA GLY A 17 17.45 -22.97 4.11
C GLY A 17 16.47 -24.14 3.97
N SER A 18 15.37 -24.17 4.74
CA SER A 18 14.41 -25.28 4.72
C SER A 18 13.70 -25.44 3.37
N ALA A 19 13.38 -24.33 2.68
CA ALA A 19 12.72 -24.34 1.38
C ALA A 19 13.62 -24.95 0.29
N GLU A 20 14.89 -24.55 0.26
CA GLU A 20 15.96 -25.06 -0.61
C GLU A 20 16.21 -26.56 -0.35
N GLU A 21 16.25 -26.95 0.93
CA GLU A 21 16.48 -28.35 1.31
C GLU A 21 15.29 -29.25 0.98
N VAL A 22 14.06 -28.71 0.97
CA VAL A 22 12.87 -29.41 0.44
C VAL A 22 12.96 -29.59 -1.07
N GLU A 23 13.29 -28.53 -1.84
CA GLU A 23 13.50 -28.63 -3.29
C GLU A 23 14.59 -29.66 -3.63
N ARG A 24 15.70 -29.65 -2.90
CA ARG A 24 16.85 -30.52 -3.12
C ARG A 24 16.59 -31.97 -2.73
N ARG A 25 15.87 -32.24 -1.63
CA ARG A 25 15.57 -33.61 -1.16
C ARG A 25 14.38 -34.24 -1.89
N PHE A 26 13.40 -33.45 -2.32
CA PHE A 26 12.10 -33.97 -2.76
C PHE A 26 11.67 -33.43 -4.14
N SER A 27 12.29 -33.94 -5.20
CA SER A 27 12.01 -33.57 -6.62
C SER A 27 10.58 -33.81 -7.14
N ARG A 28 9.65 -34.27 -6.29
CA ARG A 28 8.20 -34.36 -6.56
C ARG A 28 7.36 -33.30 -5.82
N VAL A 29 7.99 -32.45 -5.01
CA VAL A 29 7.38 -31.31 -4.33
C VAL A 29 7.66 -30.05 -5.15
N ARG A 30 6.63 -29.23 -5.40
CA ARG A 30 6.80 -27.89 -5.97
C ARG A 30 6.81 -26.88 -4.82
N VAL A 31 7.90 -26.15 -4.65
CA VAL A 31 8.00 -25.09 -3.64
C VAL A 31 7.62 -23.74 -4.26
N LEU A 32 6.97 -22.88 -3.49
CA LEU A 32 6.52 -21.55 -3.89
C LEU A 32 6.92 -20.53 -2.81
N LYS A 33 8.13 -19.98 -2.94
CA LYS A 33 8.74 -19.07 -1.97
C LYS A 33 8.11 -17.67 -2.07
N ASN A 34 7.70 -17.10 -0.94
CA ASN A 34 7.43 -15.66 -0.80
C ASN A 34 8.76 -14.88 -0.78
N LEU A 35 8.73 -13.60 -1.18
CA LEU A 35 9.91 -12.72 -1.11
C LEU A 35 10.01 -11.96 0.22
N GLU A 36 8.92 -11.96 0.98
CA GLU A 36 8.74 -11.34 2.29
C GLU A 36 7.71 -12.18 3.05
N ARG A 37 7.70 -12.12 4.39
CA ARG A 37 6.75 -12.88 5.21
C ARG A 37 5.34 -12.29 5.07
N LEU A 38 4.43 -13.04 4.45
CA LEU A 38 3.03 -12.65 4.22
C LEU A 38 2.05 -13.22 5.27
N GLY A 39 2.41 -14.25 6.03
CA GLY A 39 1.52 -14.94 6.97
C GLY A 39 0.73 -16.09 6.34
N PRO A 40 0.04 -16.93 7.15
CA PRO A 40 -0.51 -18.19 6.70
C PRO A 40 -1.71 -18.02 5.76
N SER A 41 -2.56 -17.02 5.94
CA SER A 41 -3.77 -16.84 5.11
C SER A 41 -3.44 -16.53 3.62
N PRO A 42 -2.68 -15.47 3.28
CA PRO A 42 -2.25 -15.23 1.91
C PRO A 42 -1.32 -16.32 1.36
N THR A 43 -0.51 -16.97 2.21
CA THR A 43 0.38 -18.07 1.77
C THR A 43 -0.42 -19.34 1.43
N LYS A 44 -1.44 -19.67 2.23
CA LYS A 44 -2.40 -20.76 1.94
C LYS A 44 -3.22 -20.44 0.68
N ASP A 45 -3.67 -19.19 0.46
CA ASP A 45 -4.31 -18.80 -0.81
C ASP A 45 -3.37 -18.93 -1.99
N ARG A 46 -2.15 -18.36 -1.92
CA ARG A 46 -1.14 -18.46 -2.99
C ARG A 46 -0.87 -19.92 -3.38
N GLY A 47 -0.77 -20.82 -2.39
CA GLY A 47 -0.69 -22.26 -2.62
C GLY A 47 -1.93 -22.82 -3.36
N ALA A 48 -3.14 -22.48 -2.90
CA ALA A 48 -4.40 -22.92 -3.48
C ALA A 48 -4.63 -22.45 -4.93
N ARG A 49 -4.26 -21.19 -5.25
CA ARG A 49 -4.35 -20.64 -6.63
C ARG A 49 -3.29 -21.21 -7.56
N ALA A 50 -2.15 -21.66 -7.03
CA ALA A 50 -1.06 -22.27 -7.80
C ALA A 50 -1.16 -23.80 -7.91
N ALA A 51 -2.04 -24.44 -7.14
CA ALA A 51 -2.43 -25.84 -7.29
C ALA A 51 -3.31 -26.04 -8.53
N ALA A 52 -3.20 -27.20 -9.15
CA ALA A 52 -4.02 -27.65 -10.29
C ALA A 52 -5.10 -28.67 -9.89
N GLY A 53 -4.94 -29.39 -8.77
CA GLY A 53 -5.89 -30.44 -8.35
C GLY A 53 -7.32 -29.96 -8.08
N ASP A 54 -8.31 -30.83 -8.33
CA ASP A 54 -9.76 -30.56 -8.14
C ASP A 54 -10.20 -30.50 -6.67
N VAL A 55 -9.46 -31.17 -5.78
CA VAL A 55 -9.64 -31.10 -4.32
C VAL A 55 -8.37 -30.51 -3.72
N LEU A 56 -8.55 -29.46 -2.92
CA LEU A 56 -7.51 -28.86 -2.10
C LEU A 56 -7.49 -29.57 -0.75
N VAL A 57 -6.30 -29.93 -0.26
CA VAL A 57 -6.08 -30.43 1.09
C VAL A 57 -4.98 -29.60 1.72
N PHE A 58 -5.33 -28.83 2.75
CA PHE A 58 -4.40 -27.99 3.50
C PHE A 58 -3.79 -28.78 4.66
N LEU A 59 -2.52 -28.50 4.94
CA LEU A 59 -1.73 -29.09 6.02
C LEU A 59 -0.72 -28.02 6.50
N ASP A 60 -0.60 -27.83 7.81
CA ASP A 60 0.52 -27.07 8.36
C ASP A 60 1.83 -27.89 8.29
N GLY A 61 2.98 -27.22 8.19
CA GLY A 61 4.29 -27.86 7.93
C GLY A 61 4.77 -28.85 9.02
N HIS A 62 4.23 -28.74 10.24
CA HIS A 62 4.51 -29.62 11.39
C HIS A 62 3.35 -30.62 11.62
N THR A 63 2.85 -31.22 10.54
CA THR A 63 1.81 -32.28 10.58
C THR A 63 2.32 -33.61 10.04
N LYS A 64 1.67 -34.68 10.50
CA LYS A 64 1.91 -36.08 10.12
C LYS A 64 0.56 -36.77 9.84
N PRO A 65 0.06 -36.76 8.59
CA PRO A 65 -1.14 -37.50 8.22
C PRO A 65 -0.94 -39.01 8.37
N GLU A 66 -1.86 -39.69 9.05
CA GLU A 66 -1.80 -41.16 9.18
C GLU A 66 -2.20 -41.89 7.89
N ARG A 67 -1.85 -43.17 7.82
CA ARG A 67 -1.96 -43.99 6.59
C ARG A 67 -3.38 -44.00 6.02
N GLY A 68 -3.60 -43.19 4.99
CA GLY A 68 -4.86 -43.10 4.24
C GLY A 68 -5.68 -41.84 4.51
N ALA A 69 -5.36 -41.04 5.53
CA ALA A 69 -6.14 -39.87 5.94
C ALA A 69 -6.38 -38.89 4.78
N LEU A 70 -5.34 -38.54 4.02
CA LEU A 70 -5.46 -37.62 2.87
C LEU A 70 -6.34 -38.19 1.74
N LYS A 71 -6.37 -39.52 1.55
CA LYS A 71 -7.30 -40.14 0.59
C LYS A 71 -8.73 -40.08 1.10
N ARG A 72 -8.97 -40.37 2.37
CA ARG A 72 -10.30 -40.29 2.97
C ARG A 72 -10.87 -38.87 2.84
N LEU A 73 -10.12 -37.84 3.24
CA LEU A 73 -10.51 -36.44 3.07
C LEU A 73 -10.88 -36.08 1.62
N ALA A 74 -10.08 -36.51 0.64
CA ALA A 74 -10.40 -36.29 -0.78
C ALA A 74 -11.66 -37.08 -1.23
N ASP A 75 -11.77 -38.34 -0.84
CA ASP A 75 -12.94 -39.18 -1.08
C ASP A 75 -14.21 -38.63 -0.40
N ASP A 76 -14.10 -37.90 0.71
CA ASP A 76 -15.22 -37.26 1.42
C ASP A 76 -15.69 -36.00 0.72
N VAL A 77 -14.77 -35.11 0.30
CA VAL A 77 -15.11 -33.94 -0.51
C VAL A 77 -15.84 -34.36 -1.80
N VAL A 78 -15.34 -35.39 -2.50
CA VAL A 78 -15.97 -35.93 -3.71
C VAL A 78 -17.33 -36.58 -3.40
N PHE A 79 -17.42 -37.38 -2.33
CA PHE A 79 -18.68 -38.04 -1.92
C PHE A 79 -19.78 -37.03 -1.52
N LEU A 80 -19.40 -35.89 -0.96
CA LEU A 80 -20.28 -34.77 -0.62
C LEU A 80 -20.57 -33.86 -1.83
N GLY A 81 -20.21 -34.29 -3.04
CA GLY A 81 -20.44 -33.56 -4.30
C GLY A 81 -19.67 -32.24 -4.37
N GLY A 82 -18.56 -32.12 -3.66
CA GLY A 82 -17.78 -30.89 -3.51
C GLY A 82 -18.42 -29.80 -2.64
N ARG A 83 -19.61 -30.04 -2.05
CA ARG A 83 -20.43 -29.01 -1.38
C ARG A 83 -20.20 -28.86 0.13
N ALA A 84 -19.03 -29.24 0.64
CA ALA A 84 -18.66 -29.06 2.03
C ALA A 84 -17.14 -28.88 2.20
N ILE A 85 -16.75 -28.26 3.30
CA ILE A 85 -15.40 -28.33 3.87
C ILE A 85 -15.37 -29.57 4.79
N VAL A 86 -14.31 -30.37 4.74
CA VAL A 86 -14.14 -31.60 5.54
C VAL A 86 -12.88 -31.52 6.40
N ALA A 87 -13.02 -31.56 7.72
CA ALA A 87 -11.94 -31.55 8.69
C ALA A 87 -11.68 -32.96 9.28
N PRO A 88 -10.41 -33.37 9.51
CA PRO A 88 -10.04 -34.64 10.11
C PRO A 88 -10.03 -34.61 11.65
N THR A 89 -9.73 -35.76 12.27
CA THR A 89 -9.35 -35.84 13.69
C THR A 89 -7.90 -35.41 13.88
N ILE A 90 -7.68 -34.40 14.73
CA ILE A 90 -6.35 -33.92 15.11
C ILE A 90 -5.92 -34.53 16.45
N VAL A 91 -4.73 -35.13 16.47
CA VAL A 91 -4.10 -35.71 17.67
C VAL A 91 -2.72 -35.09 17.89
N PRO A 92 -2.24 -34.96 19.14
CA PRO A 92 -0.85 -34.56 19.40
C PRO A 92 0.17 -35.48 18.71
N LEU A 93 1.27 -34.91 18.23
CA LEU A 93 2.40 -35.61 17.63
C LEU A 93 3.59 -35.61 18.59
N ASP A 94 4.02 -36.80 19.04
CA ASP A 94 5.35 -36.99 19.65
C ASP A 94 6.38 -36.87 18.51
N VAL A 95 6.93 -35.67 18.34
CA VAL A 95 7.92 -35.37 17.29
C VAL A 95 9.21 -36.17 17.47
N GLY A 96 9.67 -36.34 18.71
CA GLY A 96 10.88 -37.10 19.05
C GLY A 96 10.80 -38.61 18.72
N ARG A 97 9.58 -39.18 18.63
CA ARG A 97 9.34 -40.57 18.21
C ARG A 97 8.60 -40.70 16.87
N TRP A 98 8.23 -39.58 16.24
CA TRP A 98 7.34 -39.48 15.08
C TRP A 98 5.99 -40.23 15.23
N ARG A 99 5.40 -40.16 16.43
CA ARG A 99 4.20 -40.94 16.80
C ARG A 99 3.02 -40.06 17.17
N SER A 100 1.94 -40.23 16.43
CA SER A 100 0.63 -39.64 16.72
C SER A 100 0.04 -40.26 17.99
N ALA A 101 -0.48 -39.43 18.89
CA ALA A 101 -1.09 -39.88 20.14
C ALA A 101 -2.42 -40.62 19.89
N ALA A 102 -2.77 -41.54 20.78
CA ALA A 102 -3.98 -42.35 20.67
C ALA A 102 -5.29 -41.63 21.04
N VAL A 103 -5.22 -40.35 21.46
CA VAL A 103 -6.35 -39.56 21.95
C VAL A 103 -6.31 -38.16 21.32
N PRO A 104 -7.40 -37.67 20.70
CA PRO A 104 -7.47 -36.31 20.15
C PRO A 104 -7.66 -35.25 21.23
N LYS A 105 -7.18 -34.02 20.99
CA LYS A 105 -7.54 -32.86 21.84
C LYS A 105 -8.98 -32.40 21.60
N GLY A 106 -9.57 -32.68 20.43
CA GLY A 106 -10.98 -32.46 20.12
C GLY A 106 -11.34 -32.77 18.66
N HIS A 107 -12.58 -32.48 18.28
CA HIS A 107 -13.18 -32.83 16.97
C HIS A 107 -13.68 -31.62 16.18
N GLY A 108 -13.19 -30.43 16.55
CA GLY A 108 -13.70 -29.12 16.16
C GLY A 108 -13.60 -28.18 17.36
N TYR A 109 -14.07 -26.93 17.23
CA TYR A 109 -14.07 -25.99 18.34
C TYR A 109 -15.26 -25.02 18.30
N ARG A 110 -15.62 -24.49 19.48
CA ARG A 110 -16.43 -23.29 19.61
C ARG A 110 -15.50 -22.07 19.48
N VAL A 111 -16.02 -20.96 18.98
CA VAL A 111 -15.38 -19.64 19.05
C VAL A 111 -16.23 -18.76 19.94
N ASP A 112 -15.61 -18.15 20.95
CA ASP A 112 -16.15 -16.99 21.63
C ASP A 112 -15.98 -15.76 20.72
N LEU A 113 -17.07 -15.12 20.28
CA LEU A 113 -17.03 -13.97 19.35
C LEU A 113 -16.77 -12.62 20.04
N GLU A 114 -16.73 -12.57 21.37
CA GLU A 114 -16.39 -11.37 22.15
C GLU A 114 -14.88 -11.28 22.41
N HIS A 115 -14.24 -12.45 22.57
CA HIS A 115 -12.81 -12.61 22.91
C HIS A 115 -11.99 -13.35 21.84
N PHE A 116 -12.60 -13.80 20.74
CA PHE A 116 -12.00 -14.65 19.69
C PHE A 116 -11.31 -15.93 20.20
N ARG A 117 -11.71 -16.42 21.39
CA ARG A 117 -11.12 -17.60 22.04
C ARG A 117 -11.75 -18.89 21.53
N SER A 118 -10.95 -19.70 20.85
CA SER A 118 -11.33 -21.06 20.48
C SER A 118 -11.29 -22.01 21.68
N THR A 119 -12.22 -22.96 21.78
CA THR A 119 -12.13 -24.09 22.72
C THR A 119 -12.55 -25.38 22.03
N TRP A 120 -11.74 -26.43 22.15
CA TRP A 120 -12.02 -27.76 21.63
C TRP A 120 -13.42 -28.27 22.03
N LEU A 121 -14.13 -28.85 21.06
CA LEU A 121 -15.41 -29.53 21.26
C LEU A 121 -15.20 -31.06 21.15
N PRO A 122 -15.75 -31.85 22.09
CA PRO A 122 -15.81 -33.30 21.97
C PRO A 122 -16.91 -33.72 20.97
N LEU A 123 -16.76 -34.90 20.39
CA LEU A 123 -17.57 -35.39 19.26
C LEU A 123 -19.07 -35.50 19.59
N ASP A 124 -19.42 -35.74 20.84
CA ASP A 124 -20.81 -35.85 21.34
C ASP A 124 -21.56 -34.52 21.40
N LYS A 125 -20.85 -33.38 21.25
CA LYS A 125 -21.42 -32.03 21.20
C LYS A 125 -21.67 -31.52 19.79
N LEU A 126 -21.23 -32.26 18.76
CA LEU A 126 -21.37 -31.88 17.36
C LEU A 126 -22.62 -32.52 16.73
N ARG A 127 -23.31 -31.80 15.84
CA ARG A 127 -24.55 -32.31 15.22
C ARG A 127 -24.22 -33.37 14.16
N VAL A 128 -24.68 -34.60 14.37
CA VAL A 128 -24.54 -35.69 13.40
C VAL A 128 -25.24 -35.35 12.08
N VAL A 129 -24.55 -35.61 10.96
CA VAL A 129 -25.07 -35.52 9.59
C VAL A 129 -24.78 -36.83 8.86
N GLU A 130 -25.82 -37.63 8.68
CA GLU A 130 -25.72 -38.92 7.96
C GLU A 130 -25.90 -38.69 6.45
N LYS A 131 -25.01 -39.30 5.66
CA LYS A 131 -25.00 -39.22 4.20
C LYS A 131 -24.76 -40.62 3.64
N GLY A 132 -25.84 -41.34 3.38
CA GLY A 132 -25.77 -42.75 2.97
C GLY A 132 -25.02 -43.58 4.02
N PRO A 133 -23.94 -44.30 3.67
CA PRO A 133 -23.17 -45.09 4.62
C PRO A 133 -22.16 -44.29 5.46
N ARG A 134 -21.92 -42.99 5.19
CA ARG A 134 -20.97 -42.16 5.94
C ARG A 134 -21.67 -41.28 6.97
N LYS A 135 -21.01 -41.10 8.12
CA LYS A 135 -21.49 -40.32 9.26
C LYS A 135 -20.53 -39.17 9.56
N PHE A 136 -20.94 -37.96 9.20
CA PHE A 136 -20.21 -36.73 9.48
C PHE A 136 -20.78 -36.02 10.71
N TYR A 137 -20.06 -35.00 11.18
CA TYR A 137 -20.47 -34.16 12.31
C TYR A 137 -20.28 -32.70 11.91
N GLU A 138 -21.26 -31.83 12.13
CA GLU A 138 -21.09 -30.40 11.85
C GLU A 138 -20.16 -29.77 12.89
N SER A 139 -19.03 -29.25 12.41
CA SER A 139 -18.16 -28.40 13.23
C SER A 139 -18.51 -26.93 12.96
N PRO A 140 -18.61 -26.07 13.99
CA PRO A 140 -18.78 -24.63 13.77
C PRO A 140 -17.67 -24.05 12.88
N VAL A 141 -16.44 -24.55 13.05
CA VAL A 141 -15.24 -24.12 12.34
C VAL A 141 -14.37 -25.32 11.94
N ALA A 142 -13.74 -25.29 10.77
CA ALA A 142 -12.73 -26.26 10.34
C ALA A 142 -11.42 -26.03 11.10
N ILE A 143 -10.62 -27.06 11.33
CA ILE A 143 -9.37 -26.91 12.09
C ILE A 143 -8.26 -26.45 11.12
N GLY A 144 -7.75 -25.23 11.27
CA GLY A 144 -6.87 -24.57 10.29
C GLY A 144 -5.56 -25.29 9.98
N CYS A 145 -5.11 -26.19 10.85
CA CYS A 145 -3.92 -27.00 10.61
C CYS A 145 -4.12 -28.17 9.64
N ALA A 146 -5.38 -28.61 9.42
CA ALA A 146 -5.71 -29.51 8.31
C ALA A 146 -7.22 -29.55 7.97
N PHE A 147 -7.56 -29.39 6.69
CA PHE A 147 -8.89 -29.67 6.14
C PHE A 147 -8.83 -29.88 4.62
N ALA A 148 -9.92 -30.38 4.04
CA ALA A 148 -10.09 -30.53 2.60
C ALA A 148 -11.34 -29.81 2.08
N VAL A 149 -11.29 -29.34 0.84
CA VAL A 149 -12.38 -28.60 0.17
C VAL A 149 -12.25 -28.76 -1.36
N SER A 150 -13.37 -28.73 -2.10
CA SER A 150 -13.29 -28.75 -3.57
C SER A 150 -12.79 -27.39 -4.09
N ARG A 151 -12.10 -27.38 -5.24
CA ARG A 151 -11.70 -26.13 -5.90
C ARG A 151 -12.90 -25.25 -6.23
N GLU A 152 -13.99 -25.84 -6.74
CA GLU A 152 -15.23 -25.12 -7.03
C GLU A 152 -15.80 -24.43 -5.79
N LEU A 153 -15.80 -25.11 -4.62
CA LEU A 153 -16.25 -24.49 -3.38
C LEU A 153 -15.26 -23.44 -2.86
N TYR A 154 -13.95 -23.70 -2.92
CA TYR A 154 -12.93 -22.72 -2.53
C TYR A 154 -13.07 -21.40 -3.30
N ASP A 155 -13.16 -21.48 -4.63
CA ASP A 155 -13.39 -20.31 -5.49
C ASP A 155 -14.79 -19.68 -5.29
N THR A 156 -15.81 -20.48 -4.94
CA THR A 156 -17.16 -19.98 -4.60
C THR A 156 -17.18 -19.19 -3.29
N LEU A 157 -16.42 -19.62 -2.28
CA LEU A 157 -16.23 -18.91 -1.01
C LEU A 157 -15.20 -17.76 -1.10
N TRP A 158 -14.70 -17.48 -2.31
CA TRP A 158 -13.64 -16.52 -2.64
C TRP A 158 -12.25 -16.85 -2.10
N GLY A 159 -12.08 -17.99 -1.41
CA GLY A 159 -10.83 -18.44 -0.81
C GLY A 159 -10.54 -17.82 0.56
N PHE A 160 -9.29 -17.94 0.99
CA PHE A 160 -8.78 -17.26 2.17
C PHE A 160 -8.67 -15.75 1.91
N ASP A 161 -8.83 -14.94 2.96
CA ASP A 161 -8.48 -13.52 2.83
C ASP A 161 -6.96 -13.32 2.77
N ILE A 162 -6.51 -12.44 1.89
CA ILE A 162 -5.07 -12.22 1.63
C ILE A 162 -4.47 -11.10 2.48
N ASP A 163 -5.29 -10.32 3.21
CA ASP A 163 -4.82 -9.24 4.08
C ASP A 163 -4.73 -9.64 5.57
N MET A 164 -5.16 -10.86 5.92
CA MET A 164 -4.86 -11.56 7.19
C MET A 164 -3.37 -11.99 7.31
N ARG A 165 -2.46 -11.01 7.43
CA ARG A 165 -0.99 -11.18 7.21
C ARG A 165 -0.14 -11.71 8.39
N TYR A 166 -0.74 -12.18 9.48
CA TYR A 166 0.01 -12.54 10.71
C TYR A 166 -0.05 -14.02 11.06
N TRP A 167 -1.04 -14.45 11.83
CA TRP A 167 -1.27 -15.85 12.20
C TRP A 167 -2.68 -16.05 12.77
N GLY A 168 -3.36 -17.13 12.37
CA GLY A 168 -4.64 -17.55 12.92
C GLY A 168 -5.86 -16.82 12.36
N VAL A 169 -7.04 -17.27 12.82
CA VAL A 169 -8.42 -16.87 12.45
C VAL A 169 -8.81 -17.02 10.97
N GLU A 170 -7.90 -17.44 10.08
CA GLU A 170 -8.22 -17.67 8.67
C GLU A 170 -9.21 -18.83 8.48
N ASP A 171 -9.15 -19.80 9.39
CA ASP A 171 -10.04 -20.96 9.43
C ASP A 171 -11.44 -20.61 9.97
N ILE A 172 -11.52 -19.67 10.93
CA ILE A 172 -12.77 -19.06 11.42
C ILE A 172 -13.48 -18.32 10.29
N ASP A 173 -12.80 -17.40 9.60
CA ASP A 173 -13.37 -16.68 8.46
C ASP A 173 -13.84 -17.63 7.34
N PHE A 174 -12.97 -18.53 6.87
CA PHE A 174 -13.30 -19.43 5.77
C PHE A 174 -14.48 -20.37 6.11
N SER A 175 -14.62 -20.75 7.38
CA SER A 175 -15.79 -21.51 7.88
C SER A 175 -17.05 -20.67 7.98
N LEU A 176 -16.96 -19.42 8.45
CA LEU A 176 -18.09 -18.49 8.48
C LEU A 176 -18.58 -18.17 7.06
N LYS A 177 -17.67 -17.92 6.11
CA LYS A 177 -17.97 -17.81 4.67
C LYS A 177 -18.75 -19.04 4.18
N SER A 178 -18.29 -20.25 4.49
CA SER A 178 -18.97 -21.51 4.13
C SER A 178 -20.42 -21.55 4.64
N TRP A 179 -20.62 -21.37 5.95
CA TRP A 179 -21.95 -21.40 6.57
C TRP A 179 -22.88 -20.29 6.07
N LEU A 180 -22.38 -19.06 5.93
CA LEU A 180 -23.16 -17.91 5.45
C LEU A 180 -23.56 -18.03 3.97
N MET A 181 -22.78 -18.75 3.15
CA MET A 181 -23.12 -19.08 1.77
C MET A 181 -23.98 -20.35 1.64
N GLY A 182 -24.33 -21.01 2.74
CA GLY A 182 -25.22 -22.19 2.75
C GLY A 182 -24.52 -23.51 2.41
N TYR A 183 -23.21 -23.58 2.62
CA TYR A 183 -22.41 -24.80 2.57
C TYR A 183 -22.10 -25.29 4.00
N SER A 184 -21.77 -26.57 4.15
CA SER A 184 -21.50 -27.15 5.47
C SER A 184 -20.01 -27.23 5.76
N VAL A 185 -19.65 -27.02 7.02
CA VAL A 185 -18.35 -27.42 7.57
C VAL A 185 -18.56 -28.71 8.35
N LEU A 186 -17.94 -29.78 7.90
CA LEU A 186 -18.12 -31.13 8.42
C LEU A 186 -16.79 -31.67 8.95
N HIS A 187 -16.88 -32.45 10.02
CA HIS A 187 -15.80 -33.24 10.57
C HIS A 187 -16.06 -34.72 10.29
N ASP A 188 -15.05 -35.42 9.80
CA ASP A 188 -15.00 -36.88 9.73
C ASP A 188 -14.01 -37.40 10.79
N PRO A 189 -14.43 -38.28 11.71
CA PRO A 189 -13.56 -38.76 12.77
C PRO A 189 -12.52 -39.80 12.31
N GLU A 190 -12.70 -40.44 11.14
CA GLU A 190 -11.84 -41.53 10.65
C GLU A 190 -10.47 -41.09 10.10
N PRO A 191 -10.32 -40.02 9.28
CA PRO A 191 -9.00 -39.54 8.91
C PRO A 191 -8.31 -38.90 10.12
N VAL A 192 -7.18 -39.48 10.55
CA VAL A 192 -6.37 -38.96 11.67
C VAL A 192 -5.12 -38.26 11.14
N ILE A 193 -4.81 -37.09 11.71
CA ILE A 193 -3.57 -36.35 11.45
C ILE A 193 -2.92 -36.02 12.80
N GLY A 194 -1.67 -36.46 12.96
CA GLY A 194 -0.81 -35.99 14.04
C GLY A 194 -0.40 -34.54 13.76
N HIS A 195 -0.55 -33.66 14.73
CA HIS A 195 -0.13 -32.27 14.66
C HIS A 195 0.79 -32.00 15.84
N ASP A 196 1.92 -31.33 15.58
CA ASP A 196 2.74 -30.82 16.68
C ASP A 196 1.93 -29.78 17.46
N LEU A 197 1.81 -30.02 18.76
CA LEU A 197 0.98 -29.27 19.70
C LEU A 197 1.77 -28.95 20.98
N GLU A 198 3.10 -28.89 20.88
CA GLU A 198 3.94 -28.32 21.94
C GLU A 198 3.54 -26.87 22.18
N ASP A 199 3.45 -26.50 23.45
CA ASP A 199 2.97 -25.18 23.87
C ASP A 199 4.01 -24.11 23.47
N HIS A 200 3.78 -23.43 22.34
CA HIS A 200 4.42 -22.15 22.06
C HIS A 200 4.31 -21.27 23.32
N PRO A 201 5.42 -20.71 23.84
CA PRO A 201 5.44 -20.11 25.16
C PRO A 201 4.32 -19.07 25.30
N GLU A 202 3.67 -18.98 26.46
CA GLU A 202 2.47 -18.15 26.64
C GLU A 202 2.68 -16.69 26.21
N GLY A 203 3.92 -16.18 26.26
CA GLY A 203 4.28 -14.87 25.74
C GLY A 203 4.06 -14.68 24.24
N LEU A 204 4.21 -15.73 23.41
CA LEU A 204 4.01 -15.69 21.96
C LEU A 204 2.51 -15.65 21.61
N TRP A 205 1.70 -16.49 22.28
CA TRP A 205 0.24 -16.41 22.22
C TRP A 205 -0.31 -15.10 22.80
N THR A 206 0.27 -14.62 23.90
CA THR A 206 -0.09 -13.33 24.51
C THR A 206 0.30 -12.16 23.60
N HIS A 207 1.44 -12.22 22.91
CA HIS A 207 1.86 -11.19 21.95
C HIS A 207 0.99 -11.22 20.69
N ALA A 208 0.66 -12.39 20.15
CA ALA A 208 -0.29 -12.54 19.04
C ALA A 208 -1.70 -12.04 19.42
N TYR A 209 -2.17 -12.35 20.64
CA TYR A 209 -3.43 -11.85 21.16
C TYR A 209 -3.40 -10.34 21.43
N GLN A 210 -2.29 -9.78 21.93
CA GLN A 210 -2.10 -8.33 22.11
C GLN A 210 -2.05 -7.60 20.76
N LEU A 211 -1.42 -8.19 19.74
CA LEU A 211 -1.43 -7.66 18.37
C LEU A 211 -2.83 -7.76 17.74
N PHE A 212 -3.59 -8.82 18.03
CA PHE A 212 -4.99 -8.94 17.64
C PHE A 212 -5.87 -7.89 18.34
N ASP A 213 -5.77 -7.72 19.65
CA ASP A 213 -6.57 -6.73 20.41
C ASP A 213 -6.17 -5.29 20.03
N ALA A 214 -4.88 -5.02 19.78
CA ALA A 214 -4.41 -3.73 19.26
C ALA A 214 -4.84 -3.44 17.81
N ARG A 215 -5.16 -4.48 17.02
CA ARG A 215 -5.70 -4.38 15.65
C ARG A 215 -7.18 -4.76 15.56
N ARG A 216 -7.84 -4.94 16.70
CA ARG A 216 -9.28 -5.16 16.82
C ARG A 216 -10.10 -4.12 16.04
N PRO A 217 -9.71 -2.84 15.95
CA PRO A 217 -10.34 -1.89 15.03
C PRO A 217 -10.46 -2.40 13.59
N SER A 218 -9.40 -2.92 12.96
CA SER A 218 -9.48 -3.37 11.57
C SER A 218 -10.34 -4.62 11.40
N ALA A 219 -10.38 -5.51 12.39
CA ALA A 219 -11.28 -6.68 12.39
C ALA A 219 -12.75 -6.27 12.64
N GLU A 220 -13.02 -5.29 13.50
CA GLU A 220 -14.36 -4.72 13.68
C GLU A 220 -14.79 -3.83 12.50
N GLU A 221 -13.84 -3.24 11.76
CA GLU A 221 -14.05 -2.48 10.53
C GLU A 221 -14.28 -3.38 9.31
N GLU A 222 -13.57 -4.50 9.17
CA GLU A 222 -13.88 -5.52 8.17
C GLU A 222 -15.28 -6.12 8.47
N ARG A 223 -15.56 -6.41 9.74
CA ARG A 223 -16.91 -6.78 10.19
C ARG A 223 -17.94 -5.69 9.87
N ALA A 224 -17.62 -4.40 10.02
CA ALA A 224 -18.50 -3.29 9.65
C ALA A 224 -18.67 -3.18 8.12
N TYR A 225 -17.61 -3.40 7.34
CA TYR A 225 -17.59 -3.44 5.88
C TYR A 225 -18.51 -4.55 5.35
N LEU A 226 -18.46 -5.74 5.98
CA LEU A 226 -19.29 -6.90 5.69
C LEU A 226 -20.75 -6.66 6.12
N LEU A 227 -20.98 -6.11 7.32
CA LEU A 227 -22.32 -5.74 7.81
C LEU A 227 -22.98 -4.68 6.91
N ALA A 228 -22.26 -3.65 6.51
CA ALA A 228 -22.74 -2.59 5.62
C ALA A 228 -23.06 -3.07 4.19
N ARG A 229 -22.49 -4.20 3.77
CA ARG A 229 -22.73 -4.84 2.46
C ARG A 229 -23.72 -6.01 2.52
N ARG A 230 -24.35 -6.28 3.67
CA ARG A 230 -25.40 -7.30 3.80
C ARG A 230 -26.65 -6.93 2.99
N VAL A 231 -26.82 -7.60 1.86
CA VAL A 231 -28.09 -7.61 1.09
C VAL A 231 -29.20 -8.38 1.85
N ARG A 232 -28.83 -9.20 2.85
CA ARG A 232 -29.69 -9.99 3.73
C ARG A 232 -28.99 -10.15 5.08
N ASP A 233 -29.72 -9.95 6.17
CA ASP A 233 -29.27 -10.12 7.56
C ASP A 233 -29.81 -11.43 8.17
N GLU A 234 -29.45 -11.73 9.42
CA GLU A 234 -29.97 -12.92 10.10
C GLU A 234 -31.49 -12.84 10.31
N PHE A 235 -32.07 -11.64 10.47
CA PHE A 235 -33.52 -11.44 10.57
C PHE A 235 -34.26 -11.81 9.28
N TRP A 236 -33.71 -11.49 8.10
CA TRP A 236 -34.24 -11.90 6.80
C TRP A 236 -34.22 -13.42 6.63
N TYR A 237 -33.13 -14.08 7.05
CA TYR A 237 -33.02 -15.53 6.97
C TYR A 237 -33.91 -16.24 8.00
N ALA A 238 -33.97 -15.78 9.24
CA ALA A 238 -34.86 -16.29 10.27
C ALA A 238 -36.33 -16.23 9.80
N LYS A 239 -36.76 -15.05 9.31
CA LYS A 239 -38.10 -14.81 8.74
C LYS A 239 -38.42 -15.66 7.49
N ARG A 240 -37.40 -16.08 6.73
CA ARG A 240 -37.59 -16.92 5.53
C ARG A 240 -37.48 -18.43 5.80
N SER A 241 -36.82 -18.81 6.89
CA SER A 241 -36.68 -20.19 7.35
C SER A 241 -37.70 -20.59 8.43
N GLY A 242 -38.52 -19.65 8.91
CA GLY A 242 -39.58 -19.92 9.90
C GLY A 242 -39.09 -19.99 11.34
N LEU A 243 -38.05 -19.21 11.69
CA LEU A 243 -37.49 -19.14 13.03
C LEU A 243 -37.77 -17.76 13.64
N ASP A 244 -38.34 -17.74 14.84
CA ASP A 244 -38.54 -16.50 15.61
C ASP A 244 -37.28 -16.18 16.43
N TRP A 245 -36.84 -14.92 16.38
CA TRP A 245 -35.65 -14.42 17.10
C TRP A 245 -35.94 -13.04 17.71
N PRO A 246 -35.48 -12.74 18.94
CA PRO A 246 -35.85 -11.51 19.66
C PRO A 246 -35.35 -10.22 19.00
N GLN A 247 -36.14 -9.14 19.16
CA GLN A 247 -35.81 -7.80 18.69
C GLN A 247 -35.20 -6.95 19.82
N LEU A 248 -34.15 -6.18 19.50
CA LEU A 248 -33.67 -5.09 20.36
C LEU A 248 -34.40 -3.80 20.02
N GLY A 249 -34.85 -3.08 21.06
CA GLY A 249 -35.65 -1.86 20.95
C GLY A 249 -34.83 -0.61 20.63
N ALA A 250 -35.50 0.41 20.08
CA ALA A 250 -34.86 1.67 19.69
C ALA A 250 -34.48 2.56 20.89
N LEU A 251 -33.33 3.23 20.80
CA LEU A 251 -32.94 4.38 21.62
C LEU A 251 -32.61 5.58 20.72
N ALA A 252 -32.75 6.80 21.26
CA ALA A 252 -33.06 8.00 20.46
C ALA A 252 -31.93 9.05 20.39
N LYS A 253 -32.01 9.94 19.38
CA LYS A 253 -31.16 11.13 19.23
C LYS A 253 -31.74 12.37 19.93
N PRO A 254 -30.96 13.07 20.77
CA PRO A 254 -30.93 14.53 20.87
C PRO A 254 -29.80 15.08 19.97
N GLY A 255 -29.68 16.37 19.60
CA GLY A 255 -30.49 17.58 19.81
C GLY A 255 -29.60 18.80 19.45
N ALA A 256 -30.09 19.86 18.80
CA ALA A 256 -29.20 20.85 18.14
C ALA A 256 -29.65 22.33 18.18
N GLN A 257 -28.67 23.23 17.98
CA GLN A 257 -28.77 24.68 17.67
C GLN A 257 -29.14 25.65 18.84
N PRO A 258 -29.04 27.01 18.69
CA PRO A 258 -27.83 27.78 18.32
C PRO A 258 -27.71 29.18 19.01
N ALA A 259 -26.54 29.86 18.90
CA ALA A 259 -26.34 31.34 18.83
C ALA A 259 -24.83 31.70 18.93
N ALA A 260 -24.31 32.91 18.67
CA ALA A 260 -24.48 33.93 17.60
C ALA A 260 -23.47 35.08 17.91
N ALA A 261 -22.70 35.58 16.93
CA ALA A 261 -21.66 36.63 17.12
C ALA A 261 -22.22 38.07 17.21
N PRO A 262 -21.43 39.12 17.55
CA PRO A 262 -20.74 39.94 16.51
C PRO A 262 -19.36 40.53 17.00
N PRO A 263 -18.77 41.66 16.48
CA PRO A 263 -17.48 41.61 15.76
C PRO A 263 -16.41 42.69 16.22
N PRO A 264 -15.57 43.34 15.37
CA PRO A 264 -14.16 42.96 15.15
C PRO A 264 -13.10 44.09 15.36
N ALA A 265 -11.78 43.76 15.32
CA ALA A 265 -10.68 44.74 15.44
C ALA A 265 -9.45 44.50 14.53
N LYS A 266 -9.42 45.24 13.40
CA LYS A 266 -8.30 45.75 12.55
C LYS A 266 -6.88 45.11 12.61
N ARG A 267 -6.38 44.73 11.42
CA ARG A 267 -5.02 44.22 11.08
C ARG A 267 -3.84 45.14 11.46
N ARG A 268 -2.66 44.53 11.63
CA ARG A 268 -1.29 45.13 11.54
C ARG A 268 -0.34 44.14 10.80
N PRO A 269 0.86 44.57 10.32
CA PRO A 269 1.57 43.88 9.23
C PRO A 269 2.51 42.74 9.64
N PHE A 270 3.03 42.06 8.62
CA PHE A 270 3.91 40.88 8.64
C PHE A 270 5.01 40.85 9.69
N ALA A 271 5.13 39.70 10.36
CA ALA A 271 6.33 39.18 11.00
C ALA A 271 6.29 37.64 10.95
N PHE A 272 7.35 36.99 10.48
CA PHE A 272 7.48 35.53 10.51
C PHE A 272 8.25 35.15 11.79
N VAL A 273 7.56 34.53 12.76
CA VAL A 273 8.13 34.14 14.06
C VAL A 273 7.52 32.81 14.55
N PRO A 274 7.93 31.66 13.98
CA PRO A 274 7.89 30.42 14.76
C PRO A 274 8.67 30.66 16.07
N SER A 275 8.08 30.30 17.21
CA SER A 275 8.59 30.74 18.51
C SER A 275 9.66 29.79 19.11
N PRO A 276 10.67 30.31 19.82
CA PRO A 276 11.47 31.50 19.46
C PRO A 276 12.99 31.31 19.69
N SER A 277 13.84 32.01 18.95
CA SER A 277 15.30 32.03 19.19
C SER A 277 15.68 32.85 20.45
N PRO A 278 16.48 32.31 21.39
CA PRO A 278 17.04 33.06 22.51
C PRO A 278 18.27 33.90 22.09
N THR A 279 18.55 34.99 22.81
CA THR A 279 19.69 35.88 22.53
C THR A 279 21.04 35.33 23.03
N PRO A 280 22.19 35.73 22.43
CA PRO A 280 23.46 35.01 22.63
C PRO A 280 24.18 35.37 23.94
N GLY A 281 24.45 34.36 24.77
CA GLY A 281 25.26 34.48 26.00
C GLY A 281 26.73 34.11 25.79
N GLY A 282 27.63 35.08 25.95
CA GLY A 282 29.08 35.02 25.67
C GLY A 282 29.85 33.70 25.83
N HIS A 283 30.51 33.29 24.75
CA HIS A 283 31.52 32.21 24.72
C HIS A 283 32.82 32.57 25.47
N PRO A 284 33.46 31.56 26.08
CA PRO A 284 34.89 31.30 25.88
C PRO A 284 35.12 30.29 24.73
N LYS A 285 36.20 30.51 23.96
CA LYS A 285 36.69 29.66 22.86
C LYS A 285 38.02 28.98 23.27
N PRO A 286 38.55 27.97 22.55
CA PRO A 286 37.94 27.08 21.54
C PRO A 286 38.34 25.57 21.73
N ASP A 287 38.12 24.79 20.66
CA ASP A 287 38.96 23.66 20.21
C ASP A 287 38.70 22.24 20.80
N PRO A 288 39.00 21.14 20.08
CA PRO A 288 38.13 20.72 18.97
C PRO A 288 37.80 19.20 19.01
N THR A 289 36.81 18.76 18.21
CA THR A 289 36.93 17.68 17.19
C THR A 289 35.57 17.27 16.59
N THR A 290 35.55 17.04 15.27
CA THR A 290 34.64 16.19 14.45
C THR A 290 33.38 15.62 15.14
N GLY A 291 32.14 15.85 14.69
CA GLY A 291 31.66 15.72 13.29
C GLY A 291 31.67 14.24 12.83
N CYS A 292 30.97 13.77 11.79
CA CYS A 292 29.72 14.14 11.10
C CYS A 292 29.34 12.96 10.15
N HIS A 293 28.05 12.58 9.97
CA HIS A 293 27.46 11.62 8.97
C HIS A 293 27.50 10.08 9.12
N CYS A 294 26.28 9.45 9.14
CA CYS A 294 25.53 8.47 8.21
C CYS A 294 25.64 6.77 7.93
N VAL A 295 24.20 6.78 7.76
CA VAL A 295 23.00 5.86 7.55
C VAL A 295 22.74 5.38 6.09
N CYS A 296 22.29 4.12 5.93
CA CYS A 296 22.13 3.39 4.65
C CYS A 296 21.03 3.90 3.68
N GLN A 297 20.99 3.30 2.48
CA GLN A 297 20.34 3.74 1.24
C GLN A 297 18.89 3.21 0.92
N CYS A 298 18.08 2.77 1.91
CA CYS A 298 16.73 2.11 1.86
C CYS A 298 16.39 1.03 0.78
N PRO A 299 15.17 0.44 0.87
CA PRO A 299 14.30 0.23 -0.31
C PRO A 299 12.78 0.46 -0.09
N CYS A 300 12.04 0.89 -1.14
CA CYS A 300 10.57 1.14 -1.18
C CYS A 300 10.02 0.91 -2.64
N PRO A 301 8.76 1.26 -3.06
CA PRO A 301 7.43 1.35 -2.39
C PRO A 301 6.23 0.70 -3.17
N SER A 302 5.05 0.49 -2.54
CA SER A 302 3.71 0.64 -3.21
C SER A 302 2.56 0.88 -2.21
N GLY A 303 1.92 2.06 -2.25
CA GLY A 303 0.67 2.38 -1.52
C GLY A 303 0.80 2.59 0.01
N GLY A 304 0.08 3.60 0.54
CA GLY A 304 -0.36 3.58 1.95
C GLY A 304 0.55 4.13 3.06
N ALA A 305 1.71 4.74 2.78
CA ALA A 305 2.51 5.42 3.82
C ALA A 305 3.24 6.68 3.30
N ILE A 306 3.27 7.74 4.11
CA ILE A 306 3.96 9.00 3.77
C ILE A 306 5.42 8.90 4.21
N ALA A 307 6.26 8.35 3.32
CA ALA A 307 7.70 8.32 3.50
C ALA A 307 8.34 9.69 3.16
N PRO A 308 9.20 10.26 4.04
CA PRO A 308 10.02 11.42 3.72
C PRO A 308 11.17 11.01 2.78
N TYR A 309 11.02 11.35 1.50
CA TYR A 309 11.77 10.83 0.34
C TYR A 309 11.69 9.29 0.14
N PRO A 310 11.61 8.80 -1.11
CA PRO A 310 12.19 7.50 -1.43
C PRO A 310 13.71 7.59 -1.25
N ALA A 311 14.21 7.17 -0.08
CA ALA A 311 15.60 6.72 -0.03
C ALA A 311 15.75 5.50 -0.99
N PRO A 312 16.92 5.29 -1.65
CA PRO A 312 17.05 4.42 -2.84
C PRO A 312 16.77 2.92 -2.63
N LYS A 313 17.27 2.05 -3.54
CA LYS A 313 16.92 0.62 -3.57
C LYS A 313 18.03 -0.33 -3.12
N THR A 314 18.91 0.11 -2.22
CA THR A 314 20.23 -0.53 -1.99
C THR A 314 20.68 -0.61 -0.52
N ALA A 315 19.78 -0.86 0.44
CA ALA A 315 20.16 -0.95 1.87
C ALA A 315 19.64 -2.12 2.69
N PRO A 316 20.40 -2.49 3.74
CA PRO A 316 19.82 -2.78 5.05
C PRO A 316 19.26 -1.48 5.66
N GLN A 317 17.94 -1.33 5.79
CA GLN A 317 17.38 -0.28 6.64
C GLN A 317 17.73 -0.60 8.10
N HIS A 318 18.42 0.30 8.81
CA HIS A 318 18.71 0.09 10.23
C HIS A 318 17.43 0.26 11.04
N HIS A 319 16.88 -0.84 11.55
CA HIS A 319 15.79 -0.79 12.52
C HIS A 319 16.30 -0.15 13.82
N THR A 320 16.07 1.15 13.96
CA THR A 320 16.26 1.87 15.22
C THR A 320 14.90 1.94 15.91
N PRO A 321 14.74 1.33 17.11
CA PRO A 321 13.53 1.47 17.91
C PRO A 321 13.15 2.94 18.12
N HIS A 322 11.89 3.26 17.85
CA HIS A 322 11.32 4.58 18.04
C HIS A 322 9.87 4.45 18.53
N ILE A 323 9.34 5.52 19.12
CA ILE A 323 7.92 5.60 19.47
C ILE A 323 7.19 6.29 18.32
N GLU A 324 6.01 5.78 17.96
CA GLU A 324 5.16 6.36 16.92
C GLU A 324 4.86 7.83 17.23
N GLY A 325 5.29 8.72 16.33
CA GLY A 325 5.13 10.17 16.47
C GLY A 325 3.76 10.72 16.07
N ASP A 326 2.83 9.86 15.63
CA ASP A 326 1.57 10.24 15.00
C ASP A 326 0.35 9.48 15.56
N SER A 327 -0.82 10.10 15.44
CA SER A 327 -2.14 9.49 15.61
C SER A 327 -2.51 8.57 14.43
N ALA A 328 -3.70 7.97 14.48
CA ALA A 328 -4.26 7.22 13.35
C ALA A 328 -4.76 8.11 12.20
N GLY A 329 -5.19 9.35 12.49
CA GLY A 329 -5.67 10.36 11.54
C GLY A 329 -4.57 11.34 11.06
N PRO A 330 -3.41 10.83 10.62
CA PRO A 330 -2.17 11.54 10.37
C PRO A 330 -1.72 12.76 11.22
N VAL A 331 -2.11 12.95 12.48
CA VAL A 331 -1.65 14.12 13.29
C VAL A 331 -0.40 13.79 14.11
N ARG A 332 0.68 14.56 13.93
CA ARG A 332 1.93 14.43 14.70
C ARG A 332 1.71 14.91 16.15
N TYR A 333 1.91 14.05 17.14
CA TYR A 333 1.68 14.39 18.56
C TYR A 333 2.52 15.58 19.05
N GLY A 334 3.76 15.73 18.56
CA GLY A 334 4.69 16.74 19.09
C GLY A 334 4.33 18.19 18.77
N ASN A 335 3.60 18.44 17.67
CA ASN A 335 3.21 19.79 17.25
C ASN A 335 1.82 19.90 16.61
N GLY A 336 0.99 18.86 16.61
CA GLY A 336 -0.37 18.90 16.04
C GLY A 336 -0.41 19.14 14.52
N GLU A 337 0.67 18.85 13.81
CA GLU A 337 0.78 18.97 12.35
C GLU A 337 0.23 17.73 11.64
N ILE A 338 -0.63 17.92 10.64
CA ILE A 338 -1.03 16.84 9.74
C ILE A 338 0.12 16.37 8.85
N GLN A 339 0.22 15.06 8.70
CA GLN A 339 1.01 14.42 7.67
C GLN A 339 0.06 14.11 6.50
N LEU A 340 -0.16 15.09 5.62
CA LEU A 340 -0.97 14.93 4.40
C LEU A 340 -0.11 15.22 3.18
N ALA A 341 0.06 14.20 2.33
CA ALA A 341 0.73 14.29 1.04
C ALA A 341 -0.14 13.69 -0.06
N THR A 342 -0.12 14.29 -1.25
CA THR A 342 -0.80 13.76 -2.45
C THR A 342 0.15 13.88 -3.64
N THR A 343 0.48 12.75 -4.28
CA THR A 343 1.32 12.71 -5.48
C THR A 343 0.43 12.74 -6.72
N ASP A 344 0.38 13.87 -7.43
CA ASP A 344 -0.46 14.02 -8.62
C ASP A 344 0.22 13.50 -9.89
N LEU A 345 1.56 13.58 -9.96
CA LEU A 345 2.40 13.07 -11.04
C LEU A 345 3.67 12.45 -10.46
N SER A 346 4.19 11.38 -11.08
CA SER A 346 5.47 10.75 -10.72
C SER A 346 6.04 9.91 -11.87
N VAL A 347 7.37 9.85 -11.98
CA VAL A 347 8.13 9.00 -12.93
C VAL A 347 9.45 8.53 -12.30
N SER A 348 9.86 7.30 -12.63
CA SER A 348 11.05 6.61 -12.07
C SER A 348 12.12 6.27 -13.12
N GLY A 349 12.18 7.03 -14.21
CA GLY A 349 13.28 6.99 -15.18
C GLY A 349 14.51 7.80 -14.73
N PHE A 350 15.58 7.75 -15.53
CA PHE A 350 16.78 8.59 -15.42
C PHE A 350 17.48 8.56 -14.04
N GLY A 351 17.37 7.46 -13.29
CA GLY A 351 18.06 7.29 -11.99
C GLY A 351 17.57 8.18 -10.85
N LEU A 352 16.54 9.01 -11.07
CA LEU A 352 15.90 9.86 -10.08
C LEU A 352 14.38 9.68 -10.16
N ASP A 353 13.74 9.37 -9.04
CA ASP A 353 12.30 9.57 -8.93
C ASP A 353 12.01 11.08 -8.91
N PHE A 354 11.08 11.54 -9.74
CA PHE A 354 10.63 12.93 -9.77
C PHE A 354 9.14 13.03 -10.12
N GLY A 355 8.46 14.07 -9.65
CA GLY A 355 7.03 14.22 -9.86
C GLY A 355 6.50 15.59 -9.46
N HIS A 356 5.27 15.57 -8.95
CA HIS A 356 4.66 16.69 -8.26
C HIS A 356 3.82 16.16 -7.10
N THR A 357 4.36 16.31 -5.89
CA THR A 357 3.71 15.92 -4.64
C THR A 357 3.36 17.16 -3.84
N ARG A 358 2.06 17.39 -3.64
CA ARG A 358 1.55 18.44 -2.76
C ARG A 358 1.56 17.95 -1.31
N ILE A 359 2.01 18.78 -0.37
CA ILE A 359 1.97 18.50 1.08
C ILE A 359 1.26 19.66 1.78
N PHE A 360 0.30 19.40 2.66
CA PHE A 360 -0.38 20.45 3.44
C PHE A 360 0.30 20.64 4.81
N SER A 361 0.38 21.88 5.31
CA SER A 361 0.89 22.20 6.65
C SER A 361 -0.02 23.18 7.39
N ASN A 362 -0.57 22.76 8.52
CA ASN A 362 -1.37 23.63 9.40
C ASN A 362 -0.51 24.41 10.41
N ARG A 363 0.78 24.12 10.56
CA ARG A 363 1.66 24.77 11.55
C ARG A 363 2.59 25.85 10.98
N LEU A 364 2.43 26.25 9.73
CA LEU A 364 3.06 27.47 9.21
C LEU A 364 2.70 28.69 10.08
N ASN A 365 3.62 29.67 10.20
CA ASN A 365 3.44 30.86 11.05
C ASN A 365 2.57 31.95 10.40
N GLY A 366 1.42 31.55 9.86
CA GLY A 366 0.54 32.35 9.01
C GLY A 366 0.07 31.54 7.80
N ASP A 367 -0.79 32.14 6.99
CA ASP A 367 -1.30 31.55 5.76
C ASP A 367 -0.49 32.01 4.55
N PHE A 368 0.16 31.06 3.90
CA PHE A 368 1.08 31.31 2.79
C PHE A 368 0.67 30.48 1.58
N ASP A 369 0.52 31.12 0.43
CA ASP A 369 0.32 30.47 -0.86
C ASP A 369 1.67 30.38 -1.60
N PHE A 370 2.13 29.16 -1.86
CA PHE A 370 3.35 28.87 -2.62
C PHE A 370 3.07 28.67 -4.12
N GLY A 371 1.91 29.17 -4.58
CA GLY A 371 1.45 29.15 -5.96
C GLY A 371 0.66 27.90 -6.32
N ASN A 372 0.51 26.93 -5.40
CA ASN A 372 -0.40 25.79 -5.55
C ASN A 372 -1.55 25.81 -4.51
N GLY A 373 -1.80 26.96 -3.89
CA GLY A 373 -2.86 27.22 -2.93
C GLY A 373 -2.35 27.37 -1.50
N TYR A 374 -3.11 28.08 -0.67
CA TYR A 374 -2.74 28.35 0.72
C TYR A 374 -2.40 27.09 1.51
N ASN A 375 -1.29 27.17 2.25
CA ASN A 375 -0.74 26.15 3.14
C ASN A 375 -0.33 24.83 2.46
N TRP A 376 -0.25 24.81 1.12
CA TRP A 376 0.33 23.71 0.35
C TRP A 376 1.79 23.98 -0.02
N LEU A 377 2.61 22.93 0.05
CA LEU A 377 4.03 22.87 -0.32
C LEU A 377 4.20 21.86 -1.47
N VAL A 378 5.32 21.90 -2.20
CA VAL A 378 5.66 20.93 -3.27
C VAL A 378 6.94 20.19 -2.91
N ARG A 379 6.85 18.89 -2.58
CA ARG A 379 8.01 18.06 -2.16
C ARG A 379 9.10 18.01 -3.23
N ASP A 380 8.68 17.90 -4.49
CA ASP A 380 9.55 17.77 -5.65
C ASP A 380 10.22 19.10 -6.05
N LEU A 381 9.81 20.23 -5.46
CA LEU A 381 10.41 21.56 -5.67
C LEU A 381 10.80 22.18 -4.32
N PRO A 382 11.80 21.61 -3.60
CA PRO A 382 12.24 22.14 -2.33
C PRO A 382 12.82 23.56 -2.47
N GLN A 383 12.81 24.34 -1.41
CA GLN A 383 13.33 25.71 -1.39
C GLN A 383 14.29 25.90 -0.20
N LEU A 384 15.29 26.76 -0.34
CA LEU A 384 16.03 27.31 0.81
C LEU A 384 15.38 28.63 1.26
N ILE A 385 15.38 28.84 2.56
CA ILE A 385 14.89 30.03 3.24
C ILE A 385 16.01 30.49 4.18
N GLU A 386 16.38 31.77 4.09
CA GLU A 386 17.27 32.43 5.05
C GLU A 386 16.42 32.85 6.28
N GLU A 387 16.73 32.31 7.45
CA GLU A 387 16.09 32.70 8.73
C GLU A 387 16.86 33.89 9.34
N ASP A 388 18.20 33.81 9.31
CA ASP A 388 19.13 34.92 9.55
C ASP A 388 20.45 34.67 8.81
N ALA A 389 21.38 35.63 8.84
CA ALA A 389 22.67 35.57 8.13
C ALA A 389 23.61 34.41 8.53
N ASN A 390 23.23 33.58 9.51
CA ASN A 390 23.92 32.34 9.89
C ASN A 390 23.01 31.11 9.79
N THR A 391 21.70 31.26 9.61
CA THR A 391 20.72 30.17 9.73
C THR A 391 19.94 29.97 8.43
N VAL A 392 20.13 28.81 7.79
CA VAL A 392 19.45 28.43 6.55
C VAL A 392 18.57 27.20 6.75
N LEU A 393 17.31 27.31 6.32
CA LEU A 393 16.32 26.23 6.32
C LEU A 393 16.12 25.72 4.89
N MET A 394 16.31 24.42 4.67
CA MET A 394 15.77 23.71 3.51
C MET A 394 14.33 23.25 3.83
N LEU A 395 13.36 23.75 3.07
CA LEU A 395 11.95 23.43 3.18
C LEU A 395 11.51 22.51 2.03
N GLN A 396 10.96 21.35 2.40
CA GLN A 396 10.43 20.36 1.46
C GLN A 396 9.06 19.78 1.88
N GLY A 397 8.60 20.08 3.09
CA GLY A 397 7.36 19.55 3.66
C GLY A 397 7.44 19.46 5.18
N THR A 398 6.31 19.11 5.81
CA THR A 398 6.11 18.98 7.28
C THR A 398 7.15 18.13 8.02
N ARG A 399 7.76 17.16 7.31
CA ARG A 399 8.85 16.28 7.80
C ARG A 399 10.10 16.30 6.93
N GLY A 400 10.15 17.17 5.92
CA GLY A 400 11.30 17.36 5.03
C GLY A 400 12.14 18.60 5.39
N ALA A 401 11.78 19.33 6.44
CA ALA A 401 12.48 20.53 6.88
C ALA A 401 13.84 20.22 7.52
N MET A 402 14.91 20.89 7.09
CA MET A 402 16.27 20.72 7.60
C MET A 402 16.95 22.07 7.81
N TRP A 403 17.46 22.32 9.02
CA TRP A 403 18.13 23.56 9.41
C TRP A 403 19.64 23.39 9.40
N PHE A 404 20.36 24.43 8.99
CA PHE A 404 21.81 24.48 8.92
C PHE A 404 22.35 25.80 9.48
N ASP A 405 23.30 25.69 10.40
CA ASP A 405 23.95 26.82 11.08
C ASP A 405 25.35 27.07 10.52
N LEU A 406 25.70 28.32 10.23
CA LEU A 406 27.01 28.73 9.72
C LEU A 406 28.06 28.75 10.86
N VAL A 407 28.68 27.60 11.11
CA VAL A 407 29.67 27.40 12.16
C VAL A 407 31.08 27.43 11.57
N GLY A 408 31.83 28.51 11.84
CA GLY A 408 33.23 28.62 11.42
C GLY A 408 33.44 28.75 9.90
N GLY A 409 32.41 29.15 9.15
CA GLY A 409 32.45 29.27 7.69
C GLY A 409 31.94 28.04 6.93
N ALA A 410 31.45 27.01 7.63
CA ALA A 410 30.78 25.86 7.03
C ALA A 410 29.38 25.68 7.63
N TYR A 411 28.43 25.17 6.86
CA TYR A 411 27.07 24.93 7.31
C TYR A 411 26.95 23.57 8.03
N ALA A 412 26.78 23.61 9.35
CA ALA A 412 26.55 22.45 10.20
C ALA A 412 25.04 22.19 10.33
N GLY A 413 24.60 20.97 10.01
CA GLY A 413 23.17 20.62 10.10
C GLY A 413 22.70 20.39 11.54
N ARG A 414 21.52 20.90 11.90
CA ARG A 414 20.86 20.66 13.20
C ARG A 414 20.31 19.23 13.31
N TYR A 415 19.92 18.85 14.52
CA TYR A 415 19.07 17.67 14.83
C TYR A 415 19.60 16.34 14.25
N GLY A 416 20.92 16.15 14.33
CA GLY A 416 21.57 14.91 13.89
C GLY A 416 21.45 14.63 12.40
N THR A 417 21.10 15.66 11.59
CA THR A 417 20.83 15.50 10.17
C THR A 417 22.04 15.00 9.40
N LYS A 418 21.70 14.28 8.34
CA LYS A 418 22.58 13.35 7.64
C LYS A 418 22.95 13.84 6.23
N PHE A 419 22.48 15.04 5.89
CA PHE A 419 22.83 15.82 4.71
C PHE A 419 23.90 16.87 5.04
N THR A 420 24.69 17.30 4.06
CA THR A 420 25.57 18.48 4.17
C THR A 420 25.07 19.61 3.28
N LEU A 421 25.19 20.86 3.74
CA LEU A 421 24.95 22.04 2.93
C LEU A 421 26.29 22.74 2.64
N THR A 422 26.50 23.21 1.42
CA THR A 422 27.71 23.93 1.01
C THR A 422 27.32 25.15 0.18
N HIS A 423 27.82 26.32 0.54
CA HIS A 423 27.61 27.56 -0.22
C HIS A 423 28.77 27.77 -1.20
N ASN A 424 28.45 28.16 -2.43
CA ASN A 424 29.42 28.53 -3.46
C ASN A 424 29.07 29.91 -4.04
N GLU A 425 29.55 30.95 -3.36
CA GLU A 425 29.42 32.36 -3.74
C GLU A 425 29.84 32.61 -5.19
N SER A 426 30.92 31.95 -5.65
CA SER A 426 31.45 32.14 -7.01
C SER A 426 30.53 31.59 -8.11
N ALA A 427 29.61 30.69 -7.77
CA ALA A 427 28.60 30.13 -8.66
C ALA A 427 27.17 30.63 -8.36
N GLY A 428 26.97 31.45 -7.32
CA GLY A 428 25.64 31.91 -6.88
C GLY A 428 24.72 30.75 -6.49
N THR A 429 25.24 29.73 -5.82
CA THR A 429 24.48 28.51 -5.48
C THR A 429 24.77 27.94 -4.08
N PHE A 430 23.77 27.23 -3.55
CA PHE A 430 23.93 26.28 -2.46
C PHE A 430 23.77 24.85 -3.00
N ALA A 431 24.65 23.94 -2.58
CA ALA A 431 24.54 22.51 -2.84
C ALA A 431 24.26 21.75 -1.54
N LEU A 432 23.15 21.02 -1.51
CA LEU A 432 22.81 20.07 -0.46
C LEU A 432 23.17 18.66 -0.94
N ALA A 433 24.08 17.98 -0.25
CA ALA A 433 24.42 16.58 -0.55
C ALA A 433 23.73 15.62 0.43
N ALA A 434 23.17 14.54 -0.13
CA ALA A 434 22.46 13.50 0.61
C ALA A 434 23.37 12.32 0.95
N PRO A 435 23.10 11.56 2.04
CA PRO A 435 23.92 10.41 2.45
C PRO A 435 23.91 9.24 1.47
N ASN A 436 23.06 9.29 0.44
CA ASN A 436 22.99 8.33 -0.66
C ASN A 436 23.84 8.73 -1.88
N GLY A 437 24.50 9.89 -1.86
CA GLY A 437 25.34 10.41 -2.94
C GLY A 437 24.63 11.37 -3.92
N GLN A 438 23.30 11.50 -3.85
CA GLN A 438 22.57 12.50 -4.64
C GLN A 438 22.85 13.92 -4.14
N THR A 439 22.74 14.91 -5.02
CA THR A 439 22.83 16.33 -4.65
C THR A 439 21.62 17.11 -5.15
N ILE A 440 21.21 18.14 -4.40
CA ILE A 440 20.21 19.13 -4.79
C ILE A 440 20.91 20.49 -4.78
N VAL A 441 20.74 21.27 -5.84
CA VAL A 441 21.31 22.62 -5.98
C VAL A 441 20.18 23.64 -5.98
N PHE A 442 20.40 24.73 -5.26
CA PHE A 442 19.50 25.88 -5.15
C PHE A 442 20.27 27.15 -5.54
N ASN A 443 19.59 28.17 -6.03
CA ASN A 443 20.23 29.47 -6.25
C ASN A 443 20.48 30.17 -4.89
N ASP A 444 21.55 30.94 -4.77
CA ASP A 444 21.84 31.70 -3.55
C ASP A 444 20.85 32.87 -3.33
N PHE A 445 20.89 33.46 -2.13
CA PHE A 445 19.97 34.55 -1.76
C PHE A 445 20.27 35.89 -2.47
N ASN A 446 21.42 36.01 -3.14
CA ASN A 446 21.76 37.18 -3.97
C ASN A 446 21.36 37.02 -5.45
N SER A 447 20.96 35.81 -5.87
CA SER A 447 20.55 35.51 -7.24
C SER A 447 19.20 36.14 -7.63
N ALA A 448 18.87 36.05 -8.93
CA ALA A 448 17.58 36.50 -9.45
C ALA A 448 16.38 35.59 -9.07
N ASN A 449 16.63 34.41 -8.48
CA ASN A 449 15.62 33.42 -8.11
C ASN A 449 15.95 32.83 -6.71
N PRO A 450 16.04 33.68 -5.67
CA PRO A 450 16.74 33.37 -4.43
C PRO A 450 16.13 32.17 -3.70
N GLY A 451 16.99 31.24 -3.26
CA GLY A 451 16.60 30.04 -2.53
C GLY A 451 15.85 28.97 -3.35
N LEU A 452 15.38 29.27 -4.57
CA LEU A 452 14.62 28.31 -5.37
C LEU A 452 15.46 27.12 -5.81
N PHE A 453 14.82 25.95 -5.92
CA PHE A 453 15.35 24.76 -6.60
C PHE A 453 15.94 25.14 -7.97
N GLN A 454 17.14 24.65 -8.25
CA GLN A 454 17.84 24.83 -9.53
C GLN A 454 18.05 23.49 -10.23
N SER A 455 18.54 22.47 -9.52
CA SER A 455 18.76 21.13 -10.09
C SER A 455 18.85 20.03 -9.03
N GLN A 456 18.76 18.77 -9.47
CA GLN A 456 19.08 17.58 -8.69
C GLN A 456 19.93 16.63 -9.54
N ALA A 457 20.94 16.01 -8.94
CA ALA A 457 21.79 15.02 -9.59
C ALA A 457 21.76 13.64 -8.89
N THR A 458 21.92 12.57 -9.68
CA THR A 458 22.23 11.23 -9.16
C THR A 458 23.62 11.18 -8.52
N ALA A 459 23.89 10.13 -7.73
CA ALA A 459 25.24 9.77 -7.31
C ALA A 459 26.22 9.51 -8.48
N GLY A 460 25.69 9.26 -9.70
CA GLY A 460 26.43 9.10 -10.95
C GLY A 460 26.53 10.38 -11.80
N GLY A 461 26.06 11.53 -11.28
CA GLY A 461 26.19 12.84 -11.92
C GLY A 461 25.21 13.14 -13.06
N GLN A 462 24.09 12.40 -13.19
CA GLN A 462 23.06 12.74 -14.19
C GLN A 462 22.01 13.69 -13.60
N ILE A 463 21.65 14.71 -14.38
CA ILE A 463 21.00 15.93 -13.88
C ILE A 463 19.56 16.07 -14.38
N LEU A 464 18.67 16.40 -13.46
CA LEU A 464 17.39 17.06 -13.66
C LEU A 464 17.55 18.55 -13.28
N GLN A 465 17.07 19.49 -14.09
CA GLN A 465 17.28 20.93 -13.86
C GLN A 465 16.10 21.79 -14.28
N VAL A 466 15.96 22.95 -13.64
CA VAL A 466 15.04 24.02 -14.05
C VAL A 466 15.56 24.62 -15.36
N THR A 467 14.77 24.53 -16.43
CA THR A 467 15.07 25.17 -17.73
C THR A 467 14.29 26.46 -17.93
N SER A 468 13.28 26.74 -17.10
CA SER A 468 12.55 28.00 -17.09
C SER A 468 12.06 28.34 -15.69
N TYR A 469 12.35 29.55 -15.22
CA TYR A 469 11.76 30.13 -14.01
C TYR A 469 10.54 30.99 -14.38
N ALA A 470 9.62 31.13 -13.42
CA ALA A 470 8.47 32.03 -13.48
C ALA A 470 8.62 33.14 -12.41
N PRO A 471 9.63 34.03 -12.53
CA PRO A 471 9.93 35.02 -11.50
C PRO A 471 8.76 36.01 -11.30
N GLY A 472 8.51 36.37 -10.05
CA GLY A 472 7.38 37.21 -9.66
C GLY A 472 6.06 36.46 -9.45
N THR A 473 6.04 35.13 -9.61
CA THR A 473 4.94 34.25 -9.19
C THR A 473 5.34 33.45 -7.94
N PRO A 474 4.41 33.07 -7.03
CA PRO A 474 4.79 32.45 -5.77
C PRO A 474 5.48 31.08 -5.89
N LEU A 475 5.18 30.32 -6.95
CA LEU A 475 5.84 29.03 -7.23
C LEU A 475 7.27 29.21 -7.78
N GLY A 476 7.54 30.30 -8.50
CA GLY A 476 8.84 30.63 -9.07
C GLY A 476 9.36 29.71 -10.19
N ILE A 477 8.80 28.51 -10.38
CA ILE A 477 9.24 27.50 -11.37
C ILE A 477 8.27 27.44 -12.56
N GLY A 478 8.81 27.46 -13.79
CA GLY A 478 8.04 27.37 -15.04
C GLY A 478 8.25 26.05 -15.80
N GLU A 479 9.47 25.52 -15.86
CA GLU A 479 9.73 24.24 -16.51
C GLU A 479 10.98 23.55 -15.92
N VAL A 480 10.86 22.24 -15.67
CA VAL A 480 11.96 21.35 -15.23
C VAL A 480 12.15 20.25 -16.27
N GLN A 481 13.40 19.97 -16.65
CA GLN A 481 13.73 18.97 -17.68
C GLN A 481 14.90 18.06 -17.29
N ARG A 482 14.93 16.88 -17.91
CA ARG A 482 16.06 15.95 -17.94
C ARG A 482 16.16 15.30 -19.32
N SER A 483 17.34 14.78 -19.67
CA SER A 483 17.57 14.18 -21.00
C SER A 483 18.50 12.97 -20.98
N TYR A 484 18.34 12.11 -21.98
CA TYR A 484 19.12 10.90 -22.21
C TYR A 484 19.37 10.74 -23.70
N THR A 485 20.61 10.45 -24.08
CA THR A 485 21.00 10.27 -25.49
C THR A 485 21.50 8.85 -25.72
N SER A 486 20.88 8.14 -26.66
CA SER A 486 21.26 6.78 -27.06
C SER A 486 21.24 6.65 -28.59
N GLY A 487 22.26 6.02 -29.16
CA GLY A 487 22.40 5.89 -30.62
C GLY A 487 22.40 7.23 -31.38
N GLY A 488 22.85 8.32 -30.75
CA GLY A 488 22.78 9.68 -31.31
C GLY A 488 21.38 10.34 -31.25
N THR A 489 20.37 9.66 -30.70
CA THR A 489 19.01 10.20 -30.49
C THR A 489 18.83 10.63 -29.04
N THR A 490 18.62 11.93 -28.82
CA THR A 490 18.27 12.48 -27.50
C THR A 490 16.77 12.38 -27.25
N THR A 491 16.39 11.87 -26.08
CA THR A 491 15.04 12.00 -25.52
C THR A 491 15.09 13.00 -24.36
N ILE A 492 14.17 13.96 -24.36
CA ILE A 492 13.98 14.95 -23.30
C ILE A 492 12.64 14.64 -22.61
N GLU A 493 12.64 14.63 -21.29
CA GLU A 493 11.44 14.62 -20.46
C GLU A 493 11.28 15.98 -19.78
N SER A 494 10.05 16.48 -19.75
CA SER A 494 9.70 17.83 -19.33
C SER A 494 8.47 17.82 -18.42
N PHE A 495 8.59 18.52 -17.30
CA PHE A 495 7.52 18.94 -16.42
C PHE A 495 7.28 20.44 -16.66
N LEU A 496 6.25 20.76 -17.44
CA LEU A 496 5.85 22.14 -17.72
C LEU A 496 4.81 22.60 -16.71
N TYR A 497 5.11 23.68 -15.98
CA TYR A 497 4.24 24.31 -15.00
C TYR A 497 3.46 25.45 -15.67
N SER A 498 2.13 25.36 -15.65
CA SER A 498 1.23 26.33 -16.30
C SER A 498 0.50 27.15 -15.26
N LEU A 499 0.73 28.47 -15.24
CA LEU A 499 0.16 29.40 -14.26
C LEU A 499 -1.03 30.18 -14.84
N THR A 500 -1.89 30.72 -13.98
CA THR A 500 -3.02 31.61 -14.34
C THR A 500 -3.20 32.66 -13.25
N GLY A 501 -2.64 33.85 -13.50
CA GLY A 501 -2.26 34.74 -12.41
C GLY A 501 -1.17 34.07 -11.57
N ASP A 502 -1.28 34.22 -10.25
CA ASP A 502 -0.32 33.67 -9.29
C ASP A 502 -0.50 32.15 -9.04
N ASN A 503 -1.65 31.59 -9.44
CA ASN A 503 -2.03 30.20 -9.18
C ASN A 503 -1.53 29.24 -10.28
N LEU A 504 -1.05 28.06 -9.87
CA LEU A 504 -0.71 26.93 -10.72
C LEU A 504 -2.00 26.30 -11.29
N ALA A 505 -2.29 26.54 -12.56
CA ALA A 505 -3.43 25.95 -13.26
C ALA A 505 -3.23 24.46 -13.61
N GLY A 506 -1.98 24.02 -13.75
CA GLY A 506 -1.66 22.61 -13.94
C GLY A 506 -0.18 22.32 -14.24
N VAL A 507 0.17 21.04 -14.18
CA VAL A 507 1.50 20.51 -14.54
C VAL A 507 1.35 19.48 -15.64
N LEU A 508 2.13 19.60 -16.72
CA LEU A 508 2.11 18.71 -17.87
C LEU A 508 3.43 17.93 -17.96
N LEU A 509 3.34 16.59 -17.85
CA LEU A 509 4.42 15.67 -18.20
C LEU A 509 4.37 15.38 -19.71
N ARG A 510 5.45 15.75 -20.41
CA ARG A 510 5.62 15.58 -21.86
C ARG A 510 7.03 15.10 -22.20
N ARG A 511 7.19 14.44 -23.36
CA ARG A 511 8.50 14.02 -23.89
C ARG A 511 8.74 14.44 -25.33
N GLN A 512 10.00 14.64 -25.69
CA GLN A 512 10.45 14.94 -27.05
C GLN A 512 11.55 13.93 -27.43
N VAL A 513 11.51 13.35 -28.62
CA VAL A 513 12.51 12.38 -29.11
C VAL A 513 13.13 12.91 -30.40
N GLY A 514 14.46 12.97 -30.47
CA GLY A 514 15.22 13.35 -31.66
C GLY A 514 14.93 14.77 -32.17
N GLY A 515 14.50 15.69 -31.29
CA GLY A 515 14.05 17.03 -31.68
C GLY A 515 12.69 17.08 -32.40
N GLY A 516 11.94 15.98 -32.41
CA GLY A 516 10.59 15.90 -33.00
C GLY A 516 9.52 16.70 -32.26
N ALA A 517 8.25 16.41 -32.53
CA ALA A 517 7.14 17.04 -31.79
C ALA A 517 7.07 16.55 -30.34
N TRP A 518 6.66 17.42 -29.42
CA TRP A 518 6.32 17.05 -28.04
C TRP A 518 5.13 16.08 -28.00
N GLN A 519 5.26 15.02 -27.20
CA GLN A 519 4.21 14.04 -26.94
C GLN A 519 3.76 14.16 -25.48
N ASN A 520 2.46 14.32 -25.26
CA ASN A 520 1.87 14.36 -23.93
C ASN A 520 1.87 12.95 -23.30
N VAL A 521 2.06 12.87 -21.98
CA VAL A 521 2.04 11.61 -21.22
C VAL A 521 0.95 11.64 -20.15
N ARG A 522 1.08 12.55 -19.17
CA ARG A 522 0.11 12.79 -18.09
C ARG A 522 0.05 14.28 -17.77
N GLN A 523 -1.05 14.75 -17.20
CA GLN A 523 -1.15 16.10 -16.63
C GLN A 523 -1.99 16.09 -15.35
N VAL A 524 -1.79 17.07 -14.50
CA VAL A 524 -2.73 17.44 -13.43
C VAL A 524 -3.25 18.85 -13.71
N LEU A 525 -4.56 19.04 -13.53
CA LEU A 525 -5.23 20.32 -13.61
C LEU A 525 -5.76 20.71 -12.22
N TYR A 526 -5.59 21.97 -11.84
CA TYR A 526 -6.03 22.48 -10.54
C TYR A 526 -7.14 23.50 -10.70
N ALA A 527 -7.99 23.58 -9.68
CA ALA A 527 -8.96 24.65 -9.51
C ALA A 527 -8.88 25.19 -8.08
N TYR A 528 -9.24 26.46 -7.92
CA TYR A 528 -9.15 27.20 -6.66
C TYR A 528 -10.52 27.77 -6.28
N TYR A 529 -10.69 28.09 -5.00
CA TYR A 529 -11.85 28.83 -4.51
C TYR A 529 -11.69 30.34 -4.81
N GLY A 530 -12.82 31.01 -5.07
CA GLY A 530 -12.86 32.44 -5.38
C GLY A 530 -13.43 33.28 -4.23
N ASP A 531 -13.45 34.60 -4.40
CA ASP A 531 -14.07 35.52 -3.43
C ASP A 531 -15.54 35.16 -3.16
N GLY A 532 -15.86 34.87 -1.90
CA GLY A 532 -17.22 34.56 -1.46
C GLY A 532 -17.71 33.13 -1.74
N ASP A 533 -16.84 32.20 -2.14
CA ASP A 533 -17.16 30.77 -2.11
C ASP A 533 -17.47 30.34 -0.65
N PRO A 534 -18.53 29.55 -0.38
CA PRO A 534 -18.91 29.17 0.99
C PRO A 534 -18.08 28.01 1.57
N ASN A 535 -17.23 27.37 0.75
CA ASN A 535 -16.54 26.11 1.03
C ASN A 535 -15.00 26.24 1.03
N GLY A 536 -14.49 27.46 0.88
CA GLY A 536 -13.07 27.80 0.86
C GLY A 536 -12.89 29.27 0.49
N SER A 537 -11.77 29.82 0.92
CA SER A 537 -11.39 31.23 0.74
C SER A 537 -10.73 31.46 -0.62
N PHE A 538 -10.61 32.71 -1.06
CA PHE A 538 -9.84 33.05 -2.27
C PHE A 538 -8.44 32.41 -2.22
N GLY A 539 -8.07 31.65 -3.26
CA GLY A 539 -6.77 30.97 -3.36
C GLY A 539 -6.67 29.61 -2.66
N ASP A 540 -7.70 29.14 -1.94
CA ASP A 540 -7.69 27.77 -1.41
C ASP A 540 -7.76 26.75 -2.56
N LEU A 541 -6.89 25.72 -2.54
CA LEU A 541 -6.85 24.67 -3.57
C LEU A 541 -8.11 23.80 -3.50
N LYS A 542 -9.04 23.98 -4.44
CA LYS A 542 -10.39 23.39 -4.46
C LYS A 542 -10.38 21.94 -4.93
N SER A 543 -9.60 21.63 -5.96
CA SER A 543 -9.51 20.27 -6.52
C SER A 543 -8.27 20.06 -7.39
N ALA A 544 -7.81 18.81 -7.44
CA ALA A 544 -6.78 18.35 -8.37
C ALA A 544 -7.34 17.20 -9.23
N THR A 545 -7.34 17.37 -10.56
CA THR A 545 -7.81 16.37 -11.52
C THR A 545 -6.62 15.86 -12.33
N VAL A 546 -6.24 14.60 -12.11
CA VAL A 546 -5.14 13.95 -12.83
C VAL A 546 -5.71 13.29 -14.09
N GLN A 547 -5.00 13.45 -15.21
CA GLN A 547 -5.39 12.92 -16.51
C GLN A 547 -4.23 12.21 -17.21
N THR A 548 -4.55 11.11 -17.91
CA THR A 548 -3.62 10.37 -18.75
C THR A 548 -3.88 10.69 -20.22
N PHE A 549 -2.83 10.76 -21.05
CA PHE A 549 -2.98 10.99 -22.49
C PHE A 549 -3.03 9.65 -23.23
N ASN A 550 -4.15 9.36 -23.89
CA ASN A 550 -4.37 8.07 -24.53
C ASN A 550 -5.07 8.25 -25.89
N ALA A 551 -4.57 7.57 -26.93
CA ALA A 551 -5.11 7.61 -28.29
C ALA A 551 -5.41 9.02 -28.87
N GLY A 552 -4.64 10.04 -28.46
CA GLY A 552 -4.80 11.43 -28.90
C GLY A 552 -5.77 12.29 -28.07
N ALA A 553 -6.29 11.77 -26.95
CA ALA A 553 -7.20 12.47 -26.05
C ALA A 553 -6.75 12.42 -24.58
N TRP A 554 -7.14 13.43 -23.81
CA TRP A 554 -7.03 13.41 -22.35
C TRP A 554 -8.17 12.58 -21.75
N GLN A 555 -7.84 11.76 -20.75
CA GLN A 555 -8.80 10.98 -19.97
C GLN A 555 -8.51 11.21 -18.49
N THR A 556 -9.49 11.67 -17.71
CA THR A 556 -9.35 11.76 -16.25
C THR A 556 -9.16 10.37 -15.64
N ILE A 557 -8.26 10.27 -14.67
CA ILE A 557 -7.95 9.05 -13.92
C ILE A 557 -8.19 9.25 -12.41
N ASN A 558 -7.84 10.41 -11.85
CA ASN A 558 -8.06 10.71 -10.43
C ASN A 558 -8.72 12.09 -10.24
N ASN A 559 -9.56 12.24 -9.20
CA ASN A 559 -10.11 13.52 -8.76
C ASN A 559 -9.98 13.66 -7.24
N HIS A 560 -9.17 14.62 -6.79
CA HIS A 560 -9.09 15.01 -5.38
C HIS A 560 -9.89 16.28 -5.15
N TYR A 561 -10.64 16.36 -4.05
CA TYR A 561 -11.44 17.52 -3.67
C TYR A 561 -11.16 17.91 -2.22
N TYR A 562 -11.06 19.21 -1.97
CA TYR A 562 -10.74 19.77 -0.66
C TYR A 562 -11.77 20.86 -0.29
N ARG A 563 -12.22 20.86 0.96
CA ARG A 563 -13.06 21.90 1.56
C ARG A 563 -12.32 22.49 2.75
N TYR A 564 -12.43 23.79 2.97
CA TYR A 564 -11.68 24.52 3.99
C TYR A 564 -12.63 25.21 4.98
N TRP A 565 -12.09 25.61 6.12
CA TRP A 565 -12.73 26.54 7.03
C TRP A 565 -12.49 27.98 6.55
N THR A 566 -13.57 28.76 6.45
CA THR A 566 -13.57 30.14 5.94
C THR A 566 -13.57 31.21 7.06
N VAL A 567 -13.39 30.79 8.31
CA VAL A 567 -13.38 31.60 9.53
C VAL A 567 -12.49 30.95 10.59
N ASP A 568 -12.07 31.73 11.58
CA ASP A 568 -11.36 31.25 12.78
C ASP A 568 -12.29 31.02 13.98
N GLY A 569 -11.94 30.05 14.82
CA GLY A 569 -12.52 29.82 16.14
C GLY A 569 -13.55 28.70 16.20
N GLY A 570 -13.73 28.11 17.40
CA GLY A 570 -14.72 27.06 17.64
C GLY A 570 -14.49 25.76 16.85
N GLY A 571 -13.22 25.38 16.66
CA GLY A 571 -12.82 24.25 15.81
C GLY A 571 -12.43 24.65 14.38
N ALA A 572 -12.71 25.89 13.96
CA ALA A 572 -12.33 26.40 12.65
C ALA A 572 -10.99 27.14 12.67
N LEU A 573 -10.23 27.03 11.58
CA LEU A 573 -8.98 27.75 11.31
C LEU A 573 -9.03 28.25 9.87
N TRP A 574 -8.88 29.56 9.64
CA TRP A 574 -8.89 30.12 8.30
C TRP A 574 -7.78 29.49 7.43
N HIS A 575 -8.10 29.20 6.16
CA HIS A 575 -7.26 28.41 5.23
C HIS A 575 -6.87 27.00 5.74
N GLY A 576 -7.49 26.50 6.82
CA GLY A 576 -7.34 25.14 7.34
C GLY A 576 -8.26 24.15 6.60
N LEU A 577 -7.74 22.96 6.28
CA LEU A 577 -8.52 21.89 5.65
C LEU A 577 -9.65 21.42 6.59
N LYS A 578 -10.88 21.44 6.08
CA LYS A 578 -12.08 20.95 6.77
C LYS A 578 -12.44 19.53 6.37
N TYR A 579 -12.45 19.23 5.06
CA TYR A 579 -12.65 17.88 4.52
C TYR A 579 -11.66 17.61 3.40
N VAL A 580 -11.12 16.38 3.37
CA VAL A 580 -10.30 15.85 2.27
C VAL A 580 -11.04 14.67 1.63
N LEU A 581 -11.21 14.72 0.31
CA LEU A 581 -11.67 13.59 -0.50
C LEU A 581 -10.58 13.21 -1.51
N ASN A 582 -9.99 12.02 -1.34
CA ASN A 582 -9.14 11.37 -2.33
C ASN A 582 -10.00 10.72 -3.43
N SER A 583 -9.37 10.23 -4.51
CA SER A 583 -10.12 9.77 -5.68
C SER A 583 -11.15 8.69 -5.38
N ALA A 584 -10.80 7.60 -4.69
CA ALA A 584 -11.80 6.56 -4.40
C ALA A 584 -12.98 7.09 -3.59
N SER A 585 -12.76 8.07 -2.71
CA SER A 585 -13.78 8.71 -1.88
C SER A 585 -14.66 9.68 -2.67
N TYR A 586 -14.06 10.45 -3.58
CA TYR A 586 -14.74 11.26 -4.59
C TYR A 586 -15.60 10.39 -5.52
N ASP A 587 -15.03 9.31 -6.03
CA ASP A 587 -15.66 8.40 -7.00
C ASP A 587 -16.79 7.57 -6.34
N ARG A 588 -16.62 7.12 -5.09
CA ARG A 588 -17.72 6.54 -4.26
C ARG A 588 -18.87 7.54 -4.10
N MET A 589 -18.57 8.82 -3.84
CA MET A 589 -19.59 9.85 -3.66
C MET A 589 -20.34 10.19 -4.96
N VAL A 590 -19.63 10.24 -6.09
CA VAL A 590 -20.22 10.44 -7.42
C VAL A 590 -21.05 9.21 -7.85
N ALA A 591 -20.60 8.00 -7.54
CA ALA A 591 -21.37 6.76 -7.78
C ALA A 591 -22.68 6.71 -6.97
N ALA A 592 -22.73 7.34 -5.80
CA ALA A 592 -23.95 7.54 -5.00
C ALA A 592 -24.89 8.63 -5.55
N GLY A 593 -24.54 9.28 -6.67
CA GLY A 593 -25.34 10.34 -7.31
C GLY A 593 -25.20 11.71 -6.65
N LEU A 594 -24.17 11.92 -5.81
CA LEU A 594 -23.87 13.18 -5.16
C LEU A 594 -22.78 13.94 -5.93
N ASN A 595 -22.73 15.26 -5.79
CA ASN A 595 -21.67 16.11 -6.35
C ASN A 595 -20.83 16.69 -5.20
N PRO A 596 -19.58 16.25 -5.00
CA PRO A 596 -18.71 16.73 -3.91
C PRO A 596 -18.59 18.26 -3.84
N LEU A 597 -18.50 18.92 -5.00
CA LEU A 597 -18.34 20.38 -5.12
C LEU A 597 -19.51 21.18 -4.54
N THR A 598 -20.72 20.60 -4.54
CA THR A 598 -21.96 21.25 -4.07
C THR A 598 -22.65 20.49 -2.93
N ALA A 599 -22.01 19.45 -2.38
CA ALA A 599 -22.55 18.66 -1.28
C ALA A 599 -22.56 19.46 0.02
N THR A 600 -23.55 19.21 0.88
CA THR A 600 -23.55 19.71 2.26
C THR A 600 -22.49 18.98 3.09
N ASP A 601 -22.02 19.60 4.17
CA ASP A 601 -21.03 18.98 5.08
C ASP A 601 -21.52 17.62 5.62
N ALA A 602 -22.81 17.51 5.94
CA ALA A 602 -23.44 16.24 6.36
C ALA A 602 -23.46 15.16 5.26
N GLN A 603 -23.30 15.52 3.98
CA GLN A 603 -23.13 14.58 2.88
C GLN A 603 -21.67 14.25 2.61
N LEU A 604 -20.73 15.19 2.79
CA LEU A 604 -19.29 14.92 2.70
C LEU A 604 -18.80 14.04 3.85
N ALA A 605 -19.31 14.27 5.07
CA ALA A 605 -18.83 13.62 6.28
C ALA A 605 -18.84 12.09 6.18
N GLY A 606 -19.85 11.50 5.53
CA GLY A 606 -19.96 10.04 5.33
C GLY A 606 -19.15 9.47 4.15
N TYR A 607 -18.28 10.26 3.52
CA TYR A 607 -17.41 9.84 2.40
C TYR A 607 -15.96 10.30 2.53
N ALA A 608 -15.71 11.42 3.22
CA ALA A 608 -14.39 12.04 3.34
C ALA A 608 -13.37 11.12 4.00
N ASP A 609 -12.15 11.10 3.45
CA ASP A 609 -10.99 10.39 4.00
C ASP A 609 -10.53 11.02 5.31
N LEU A 610 -10.65 12.36 5.41
CA LEU A 610 -10.32 13.15 6.60
C LEU A 610 -11.34 14.27 6.83
N TYR A 611 -11.63 14.53 8.10
CA TYR A 611 -12.25 15.75 8.63
C TYR A 611 -11.45 16.25 9.83
N LEU A 612 -11.23 17.58 9.91
CA LEU A 612 -10.32 18.18 10.89
C LEU A 612 -10.94 19.40 11.59
N GLU A 613 -10.71 19.52 12.90
CA GLU A 613 -10.96 20.73 13.71
C GLU A 613 -9.67 21.19 14.40
N TYR A 614 -9.57 22.49 14.68
CA TYR A 614 -8.34 23.16 15.09
C TYR A 614 -8.49 24.01 16.37
N ASP A 615 -7.38 24.24 17.08
CA ASP A 615 -7.27 25.28 18.11
C ASP A 615 -6.66 26.60 17.59
N SER A 616 -6.60 27.61 18.46
CA SER A 616 -6.02 28.94 18.18
C SER A 616 -4.51 28.94 17.98
N ASP A 617 -3.80 27.91 18.45
CA ASP A 617 -2.38 27.71 18.21
C ASP A 617 -2.13 27.01 16.85
N ARG A 618 -3.20 26.64 16.13
CA ARG A 618 -3.26 25.87 14.87
C ARG A 618 -3.01 24.36 15.01
N HIS A 619 -3.04 23.77 16.20
CA HIS A 619 -3.01 22.31 16.34
C HIS A 619 -4.33 21.70 15.85
N ILE A 620 -4.29 20.48 15.30
CA ILE A 620 -5.51 19.71 15.01
C ILE A 620 -6.00 19.05 16.30
N THR A 621 -7.11 19.53 16.84
CA THR A 621 -7.71 19.05 18.10
C THR A 621 -8.73 17.95 17.91
N LYS A 622 -9.13 17.65 16.67
CA LYS A 622 -9.94 16.50 16.34
C LYS A 622 -9.72 16.07 14.90
N GLU A 623 -9.53 14.79 14.73
CA GLU A 623 -9.44 14.09 13.46
C GLU A 623 -10.62 13.12 13.35
N ALA A 624 -11.14 12.93 12.14
CA ALA A 624 -12.06 11.85 11.82
C ALA A 624 -11.75 11.29 10.43
N THR A 625 -11.70 9.97 10.31
CA THR A 625 -11.29 9.28 9.07
C THR A 625 -12.41 8.41 8.50
N ASP A 626 -12.26 7.98 7.25
CA ASP A 626 -13.05 6.90 6.63
C ASP A 626 -14.57 7.11 6.68
N GLY A 627 -15.01 8.33 6.37
CA GLY A 627 -16.43 8.72 6.46
C GLY A 627 -16.92 8.98 7.89
N GLY A 628 -15.99 9.25 8.82
CA GLY A 628 -16.26 9.47 10.24
C GLY A 628 -16.48 8.19 11.04
N LEU A 629 -15.96 7.04 10.56
CA LEU A 629 -15.99 5.77 11.30
C LEU A 629 -15.07 5.81 12.53
N TYR A 630 -13.87 6.38 12.36
CA TYR A 630 -12.96 6.69 13.45
C TYR A 630 -12.99 8.20 13.73
N VAL A 631 -12.97 8.57 15.01
CA VAL A 631 -12.89 9.94 15.50
C VAL A 631 -11.97 9.98 16.73
N SER A 632 -10.80 10.60 16.60
CA SER A 632 -9.88 10.85 17.73
C SER A 632 -9.94 12.32 18.13
N GLY A 633 -9.97 12.60 19.42
CA GLY A 633 -9.89 13.95 19.99
C GLY A 633 -8.52 14.19 20.61
N LEU A 634 -7.82 15.26 20.23
CA LEU A 634 -6.46 15.59 20.66
C LEU A 634 -6.44 16.90 21.46
N ALA A 635 -5.78 16.89 22.62
CA ALA A 635 -5.57 18.06 23.47
C ALA A 635 -4.08 18.29 23.71
N PHE A 636 -3.59 19.49 23.38
CA PHE A 636 -2.19 19.87 23.46
C PHE A 636 -1.92 20.75 24.68
N SER A 637 -0.74 20.57 25.27
CA SER A 637 -0.25 21.36 26.40
C SER A 637 1.27 21.53 26.30
N LYS A 638 1.78 22.67 26.76
CA LYS A 638 3.22 22.98 26.74
C LYS A 638 3.81 22.80 28.14
N ASN A 639 5.09 22.46 28.21
CA ASN A 639 5.80 22.39 29.49
C ASN A 639 5.88 23.77 30.15
N THR A 640 5.47 23.85 31.43
CA THR A 640 5.50 25.05 32.27
C THR A 640 6.31 24.87 33.56
N ASN A 641 7.06 23.76 33.65
CA ASN A 641 7.86 23.42 34.83
C ASN A 641 9.03 24.41 35.02
N PRO A 642 9.40 24.75 36.27
CA PRO A 642 10.50 25.67 36.55
C PRO A 642 11.81 25.22 35.90
N GLY A 643 12.55 26.18 35.33
CA GLY A 643 13.85 25.92 34.72
C GLY A 643 13.83 25.14 33.41
N TYR A 644 12.68 25.01 32.73
CA TYR A 644 12.60 24.43 31.39
C TYR A 644 13.57 25.11 30.41
N VAL A 645 14.25 24.29 29.61
CA VAL A 645 15.05 24.70 28.44
C VAL A 645 14.87 23.68 27.31
N ASP A 646 14.94 24.13 26.07
CA ASP A 646 14.93 23.26 24.88
C ASP A 646 16.16 22.33 24.90
N ALA A 647 15.92 21.02 25.05
CA ALA A 647 16.95 19.96 25.00
C ALA A 647 16.31 18.64 24.55
N TYR A 648 17.09 17.73 23.94
CA TYR A 648 16.54 16.50 23.35
C TYR A 648 15.82 15.59 24.35
N ASN A 649 16.26 15.59 25.61
CA ASN A 649 15.67 14.80 26.70
C ASN A 649 14.64 15.58 27.54
N ASN A 650 14.36 16.85 27.23
CA ASN A 650 13.34 17.64 27.92
C ASN A 650 12.02 17.65 27.12
N TRP A 651 10.88 17.34 27.76
CA TRP A 651 9.59 17.43 27.09
C TRP A 651 9.14 18.89 26.91
N LYS A 652 8.66 19.24 25.72
CA LYS A 652 8.13 20.56 25.34
C LYS A 652 6.63 20.53 25.15
N THR A 653 6.13 19.50 24.49
CA THR A 653 4.70 19.28 24.21
C THR A 653 4.21 18.01 24.86
N ARG A 654 3.06 18.07 25.52
CA ARG A 654 2.29 16.96 26.07
C ARG A 654 0.94 16.92 25.36
N THR A 655 0.62 15.81 24.72
CA THR A 655 -0.56 15.62 23.89
C THR A 655 -1.37 14.44 24.40
N VAL A 656 -2.67 14.64 24.59
CA VAL A 656 -3.62 13.61 25.01
C VAL A 656 -4.56 13.31 23.85
N GLU A 657 -4.48 12.11 23.28
CA GLU A 657 -5.42 11.60 22.29
C GLU A 657 -6.44 10.68 23.00
N THR A 658 -7.73 10.99 22.85
CA THR A 658 -8.84 10.10 23.22
C THR A 658 -9.32 9.38 21.96
N ARG A 659 -9.23 8.05 21.97
CA ARG A 659 -9.45 7.18 20.79
C ARG A 659 -10.89 6.64 20.72
N PRO A 660 -11.35 6.13 19.56
CA PRO A 660 -12.73 5.63 19.38
C PRO A 660 -13.14 4.48 20.32
N ASP A 661 -12.16 3.70 20.79
CA ASP A 661 -12.35 2.59 21.74
C ASP A 661 -12.41 3.04 23.21
N GLY A 662 -12.26 4.35 23.48
CA GLY A 662 -12.17 4.91 24.83
C GLY A 662 -10.79 4.76 25.49
N SER A 663 -9.80 4.20 24.79
CA SER A 663 -8.41 4.23 25.24
C SER A 663 -7.81 5.63 25.06
N VAL A 664 -6.78 5.93 25.83
CA VAL A 664 -6.13 7.24 25.84
C VAL A 664 -4.62 7.09 25.64
N ASN A 665 -4.08 7.72 24.61
CA ASN A 665 -2.64 7.95 24.48
C ASN A 665 -2.30 9.28 25.16
N THR A 666 -1.34 9.28 26.08
CA THR A 666 -0.65 10.49 26.55
C THR A 666 0.79 10.46 26.06
N VAL A 667 1.16 11.44 25.24
CA VAL A 667 2.43 11.48 24.51
C VAL A 667 3.19 12.74 24.87
N TYR A 668 4.47 12.59 25.21
CA TYR A 668 5.39 13.67 25.53
C TYR A 668 6.47 13.74 24.46
N ALA A 669 6.62 14.90 23.82
CA ALA A 669 7.60 15.14 22.78
C ALA A 669 8.55 16.28 23.17
N ASN A 670 9.80 16.18 22.72
CA ASN A 670 10.84 17.19 22.93
C ASN A 670 10.68 18.40 21.98
N TYR A 671 11.62 19.34 22.05
CA TYR A 671 11.56 20.58 21.27
C TYR A 671 11.69 20.41 19.74
N VAL A 672 12.22 19.27 19.26
CA VAL A 672 12.28 18.92 17.82
C VAL A 672 11.08 18.08 17.37
N ASN A 673 10.14 17.83 18.28
CA ASN A 673 8.89 17.09 18.09
C ASN A 673 9.08 15.57 17.95
N ASP A 674 10.17 15.05 18.52
CA ASP A 674 10.41 13.60 18.68
C ASP A 674 9.88 13.13 20.04
N VAL A 675 9.31 11.93 20.07
CA VAL A 675 8.60 11.41 21.25
C VAL A 675 9.58 10.84 22.27
N LEU A 676 9.53 11.40 23.48
CA LEU A 676 10.25 10.93 24.66
C LEU A 676 9.50 9.83 25.40
N LEU A 677 8.16 9.93 25.47
CA LEU A 677 7.34 8.97 26.21
C LEU A 677 5.94 8.87 25.60
N LYS A 678 5.42 7.64 25.47
CA LYS A 678 4.03 7.35 25.10
C LYS A 678 3.45 6.39 26.14
N GLN A 679 2.43 6.87 26.85
CA GLN A 679 1.59 6.05 27.73
C GLN A 679 0.27 5.77 27.01
N LEU A 680 0.01 4.49 26.69
CA LEU A 680 -1.34 4.02 26.39
C LEU A 680 -2.03 3.66 27.72
N ALA A 681 -3.27 4.10 27.90
CA ALA A 681 -4.11 3.75 29.04
C ALA A 681 -5.47 3.19 28.56
N ASN A 682 -5.91 2.10 29.18
CA ASN A 682 -7.25 1.53 28.99
C ASN A 682 -7.79 1.04 30.35
N GLY A 683 -8.81 1.71 30.87
CA GLY A 683 -9.30 1.49 32.23
C GLY A 683 -8.20 1.72 33.28
N THR A 684 -7.88 0.69 34.06
CA THR A 684 -6.77 0.70 35.04
C THR A 684 -5.43 0.24 34.46
N ASN A 685 -5.40 -0.24 33.21
CA ASN A 685 -4.19 -0.80 32.60
C ASN A 685 -3.41 0.29 31.87
N THR A 686 -2.09 0.29 32.03
CA THR A 686 -1.19 1.26 31.39
C THR A 686 0.04 0.58 30.79
N TRP A 687 0.47 1.08 29.65
CA TRP A 687 1.68 0.63 28.94
C TRP A 687 2.50 1.86 28.57
N ILE A 688 3.74 1.93 29.04
CA ILE A 688 4.59 3.12 28.92
C ILE A 688 5.86 2.78 28.14
N GLN A 689 6.02 3.36 26.96
CA GLN A 689 7.27 3.36 26.20
C GLN A 689 8.04 4.64 26.50
N ALA A 690 9.38 4.58 26.62
CA ALA A 690 10.22 5.76 26.80
C ALA A 690 11.50 5.71 25.95
N VAL A 691 11.99 6.85 25.50
CA VAL A 691 13.23 7.02 24.71
C VAL A 691 14.14 8.05 25.38
N GLN A 692 15.44 7.76 25.39
CA GLN A 692 16.49 8.70 25.78
C GLN A 692 17.40 8.95 24.58
N PHE A 693 17.73 10.22 24.33
CA PHE A 693 18.52 10.67 23.18
C PHE A 693 19.93 11.16 23.60
N ASN A 694 20.87 11.19 22.65
CA ASN A 694 22.16 11.85 22.82
C ASN A 694 22.09 13.37 22.51
N ASP A 695 23.20 14.09 22.68
CA ASP A 695 23.32 15.53 22.39
C ASP A 695 23.28 15.88 20.89
N ARG A 696 23.11 14.89 20.00
CA ARG A 696 22.87 15.06 18.56
C ARG A 696 21.42 14.76 18.16
N GLY A 697 20.60 14.19 19.04
CA GLY A 697 19.25 13.71 18.72
C GLY A 697 19.15 12.26 18.24
N ASP A 698 20.23 11.46 18.25
CA ASP A 698 20.12 10.01 18.00
C ASP A 698 19.64 9.27 19.28
N PRO A 699 18.71 8.28 19.20
CA PRO A 699 18.27 7.50 20.37
C PRO A 699 19.38 6.66 20.99
N LEU A 700 19.71 6.86 22.27
CA LEU A 700 20.65 6.03 23.05
C LEU A 700 19.99 4.82 23.71
N ARG A 701 18.72 4.96 24.08
CA ARG A 701 17.95 3.95 24.80
C ARG A 701 16.48 4.00 24.38
N TYR A 702 15.89 2.82 24.21
CA TYR A 702 14.45 2.61 24.08
C TYR A 702 13.99 1.63 25.18
N ALA A 703 13.03 2.02 26.01
CA ALA A 703 12.48 1.18 27.07
C ALA A 703 11.06 0.74 26.71
N HIS A 704 10.83 -0.57 26.73
CA HIS A 704 9.51 -1.17 26.49
C HIS A 704 8.59 -1.05 27.72
N PRO A 705 7.26 -1.24 27.55
CA PRO A 705 6.30 -1.27 28.66
C PRO A 705 6.61 -2.28 29.77
N SER A 706 7.43 -3.30 29.49
CA SER A 706 7.89 -4.25 30.49
C SER A 706 8.98 -3.68 31.43
N ALA A 707 9.73 -2.66 30.99
CA ALA A 707 10.86 -2.07 31.71
C ALA A 707 10.50 -0.78 32.47
N VAL A 708 9.51 -0.01 32.03
CA VAL A 708 9.08 1.22 32.73
C VAL A 708 8.18 0.88 33.93
N VAL A 709 8.29 1.65 35.01
CA VAL A 709 7.45 1.58 36.21
C VAL A 709 6.51 2.79 36.27
N SER A 710 7.07 3.99 36.12
CA SER A 710 6.37 5.28 36.23
C SER A 710 7.21 6.40 35.63
N PHE A 711 6.64 7.60 35.55
CA PHE A 711 7.31 8.86 35.22
C PHE A 711 6.64 9.99 36.02
N ASP A 712 7.24 11.18 36.05
CA ASP A 712 6.72 12.38 36.70
C ASP A 712 6.78 13.57 35.73
N ASP A 713 5.64 13.99 35.19
CA ASP A 713 5.57 15.10 34.23
C ASP A 713 5.74 16.50 34.88
N SER A 714 5.89 16.59 36.22
CA SER A 714 6.38 17.80 36.88
C SER A 714 7.90 18.01 36.74
N GLN A 715 8.63 17.01 36.24
CA GLN A 715 10.04 17.12 35.87
C GLN A 715 10.21 17.38 34.37
N ASN A 716 11.25 18.12 33.99
CA ASN A 716 11.53 18.45 32.60
C ASN A 716 11.95 17.21 31.77
N ASP A 717 12.63 16.26 32.39
CA ASP A 717 13.12 15.00 31.80
C ASP A 717 12.15 13.82 32.02
N LEU A 718 10.94 14.09 32.52
CA LEU A 718 9.92 13.11 32.95
C LEU A 718 10.36 12.18 34.10
N ALA A 719 11.58 12.31 34.64
CA ALA A 719 12.17 11.46 35.69
C ALA A 719 11.80 9.96 35.60
N VAL A 720 11.93 9.38 34.39
CA VAL A 720 11.39 8.04 34.07
C VAL A 720 12.01 6.96 34.97
N VAL A 721 11.16 6.27 35.73
CA VAL A 721 11.54 5.21 36.67
C VAL A 721 11.52 3.87 35.96
N TYR A 722 12.70 3.26 35.83
CA TYR A 722 12.89 1.94 35.23
C TYR A 722 12.96 0.84 36.28
N ARG A 723 12.55 -0.38 35.92
CA ARG A 723 12.83 -1.60 36.69
C ARG A 723 14.32 -1.88 36.65
N ALA A 724 14.94 -2.11 37.80
CA ALA A 724 16.39 -2.33 37.89
C ALA A 724 16.84 -3.62 37.17
N SER A 725 16.12 -4.74 37.35
CA SER A 725 16.55 -6.09 36.94
C SER A 725 15.53 -6.86 36.10
N ALA A 726 14.54 -6.18 35.51
CA ALA A 726 13.46 -6.81 34.75
C ALA A 726 12.96 -5.90 33.62
N GLY A 727 12.32 -6.50 32.62
CA GLY A 727 11.81 -5.79 31.44
C GLY A 727 12.87 -5.57 30.36
N LEU A 728 12.40 -5.27 29.14
CA LEU A 728 13.24 -5.10 27.97
C LEU A 728 13.62 -3.63 27.77
N ILE A 729 14.92 -3.37 27.75
CA ILE A 729 15.49 -2.10 27.31
C ILE A 729 16.39 -2.40 26.10
N GLU A 730 16.28 -1.60 25.06
CA GLU A 730 17.20 -1.60 23.92
C GLU A 730 18.13 -0.40 24.05
N THR A 731 19.39 -0.58 23.66
CA THR A 731 20.44 0.43 23.79
C THR A 731 21.28 0.49 22.51
N MET A 732 21.77 1.68 22.21
CA MET A 732 22.39 2.02 20.94
C MET A 732 23.71 2.75 21.20
N THR A 733 24.76 2.40 20.44
CA THR A 733 25.98 3.21 20.38
C THR A 733 26.20 3.74 18.97
N TYR A 734 26.79 4.92 18.85
CA TYR A 734 27.03 5.61 17.60
C TYR A 734 28.52 5.86 17.40
N TYR A 735 28.96 5.88 16.15
CA TYR A 735 30.35 6.14 15.81
C TYR A 735 30.76 7.59 16.14
N GLY A 736 32.00 7.75 16.62
CA GLY A 736 32.61 9.04 16.98
C GLY A 736 33.09 9.83 15.76
N ALA A 737 34.18 9.39 15.12
CA ALA A 737 34.84 10.10 14.00
C ALA A 737 34.94 9.29 12.69
N ALA A 738 34.75 7.95 12.71
CA ALA A 738 35.00 7.08 11.55
C ALA A 738 33.81 6.97 10.57
N ALA A 739 32.59 6.79 11.08
CA ALA A 739 31.32 6.89 10.34
C ALA A 739 30.27 7.58 11.23
N PRO A 740 30.45 8.88 11.53
CA PRO A 740 29.89 9.49 12.74
C PRO A 740 28.36 9.60 12.80
N GLY A 741 27.75 9.08 13.86
CA GLY A 741 26.29 9.13 13.97
C GLY A 741 25.55 8.18 13.02
N TYR A 742 26.24 7.24 12.36
CA TYR A 742 25.61 5.94 12.13
C TYR A 742 25.55 5.16 13.45
N LEU A 743 24.54 4.33 13.56
CA LEU A 743 24.44 3.26 14.53
C LEU A 743 25.66 2.33 14.39
N LYS A 744 26.46 2.22 15.45
CA LYS A 744 27.59 1.28 15.55
C LYS A 744 27.13 -0.04 16.13
N THR A 745 26.46 -0.03 17.28
CA THR A 745 25.90 -1.24 17.90
C THR A 745 24.47 -1.01 18.34
N HIS A 746 23.69 -2.09 18.26
CA HIS A 746 22.38 -2.25 18.88
C HIS A 746 22.45 -3.42 19.86
N SER A 747 21.83 -3.27 21.03
CA SER A 747 22.07 -4.14 22.19
C SER A 747 20.86 -4.22 23.11
N LEU A 748 20.55 -5.42 23.61
CA LEU A 748 19.43 -5.65 24.53
C LEU A 748 19.92 -5.66 25.99
N GLN A 749 19.12 -5.13 26.91
CA GLN A 749 19.45 -4.91 28.31
C GLN A 749 18.25 -5.33 29.18
N GLN A 750 18.46 -6.23 30.16
CA GLN A 750 17.41 -6.69 31.07
C GLN A 750 17.30 -5.77 32.30
N GLY A 751 16.36 -4.82 32.25
CA GLY A 751 16.25 -3.76 33.25
C GLY A 751 17.42 -2.76 33.22
N ALA A 752 17.27 -1.63 33.90
CA ALA A 752 18.23 -0.52 33.83
C ALA A 752 19.61 -0.81 34.45
N SER A 753 19.73 -1.87 35.26
CA SER A 753 20.98 -2.34 35.89
C SER A 753 21.55 -3.61 35.26
N GLY A 754 20.88 -4.21 34.26
CA GLY A 754 21.44 -5.33 33.50
C GLY A 754 22.62 -4.90 32.62
N THR A 755 23.51 -5.83 32.28
CA THR A 755 24.56 -5.58 31.28
C THR A 755 23.95 -5.60 29.87
N PRO A 756 24.18 -4.58 29.01
CA PRO A 756 23.78 -4.63 27.61
C PRO A 756 24.52 -5.73 26.86
N VAL A 757 23.77 -6.57 26.14
CA VAL A 757 24.28 -7.63 25.26
C VAL A 757 24.12 -7.18 23.80
N VAL A 758 25.22 -7.17 23.03
CA VAL A 758 25.18 -6.78 21.62
C VAL A 758 24.41 -7.82 20.82
N GLN A 759 23.45 -7.37 20.01
CA GLN A 759 22.67 -8.20 19.09
C GLN A 759 22.92 -7.84 17.63
N THR A 760 23.35 -6.60 17.34
CA THR A 760 23.90 -6.25 16.01
C THR A 760 25.02 -5.20 16.12
N GLU A 761 26.10 -5.39 15.36
CA GLU A 761 27.19 -4.45 15.15
C GLU A 761 27.30 -4.12 13.64
N TYR A 762 27.55 -2.86 13.32
CA TYR A 762 27.66 -2.36 11.95
C TYR A 762 29.05 -1.76 11.70
N THR A 763 29.63 -2.02 10.53
CA THR A 763 30.89 -1.41 10.06
C THR A 763 30.67 -0.67 8.75
N TYR A 764 31.35 0.45 8.56
CA TYR A 764 31.22 1.29 7.36
C TYR A 764 32.61 1.65 6.82
N THR A 765 32.70 1.91 5.51
CA THR A 765 33.85 2.58 4.86
C THR A 765 33.39 3.91 4.29
N SER A 766 34.27 4.89 4.15
CA SER A 766 33.95 6.18 3.50
C SER A 766 34.33 6.20 2.01
N VAL A 767 33.56 6.95 1.22
CA VAL A 767 33.81 7.21 -0.22
C VAL A 767 33.51 8.67 -0.50
N SER A 768 34.53 9.41 -0.96
CA SER A 768 34.45 10.84 -1.26
C SER A 768 34.64 11.11 -2.75
N ALA A 769 33.66 11.74 -3.40
CA ALA A 769 33.70 12.12 -4.81
C ALA A 769 32.76 13.29 -5.10
N GLY A 770 33.10 14.14 -6.09
CA GLY A 770 32.26 15.30 -6.47
C GLY A 770 31.99 16.30 -5.33
N GLY A 771 32.87 16.39 -4.33
CA GLY A 771 32.66 17.19 -3.11
C GLY A 771 31.73 16.54 -2.06
N THR A 772 31.09 15.42 -2.39
CA THR A 772 30.22 14.66 -1.49
C THR A 772 31.00 13.52 -0.83
N THR A 773 30.67 13.17 0.43
CA THR A 773 31.16 11.95 1.09
C THR A 773 29.98 11.12 1.58
N ILE A 774 29.99 9.84 1.23
CA ILE A 774 29.06 8.81 1.74
C ILE A 774 29.85 7.75 2.50
N TYR A 775 29.19 6.97 3.35
CA TYR A 775 29.84 5.88 4.09
C TYR A 775 29.02 4.57 3.94
N PRO A 776 29.17 3.81 2.84
CA PRO A 776 28.51 2.52 2.68
C PRO A 776 28.86 1.52 3.80
N ASN A 777 27.87 0.74 4.22
CA ASN A 777 27.97 -0.32 5.23
C ASN A 777 28.68 -1.55 4.66
N THR A 778 29.85 -1.90 5.19
CA THR A 778 30.69 -3.00 4.72
C THR A 778 30.56 -4.28 5.54
N ARG A 779 29.92 -4.25 6.72
CA ARG A 779 29.62 -5.47 7.50
C ARG A 779 28.44 -5.24 8.44
N VAL A 780 27.48 -6.16 8.38
CA VAL A 780 26.50 -6.37 9.45
C VAL A 780 26.90 -7.64 10.21
N ARG A 781 27.26 -7.50 11.48
CA ARG A 781 27.43 -8.62 12.41
C ARG A 781 26.16 -8.75 13.23
N GLN A 782 25.49 -9.89 13.17
CA GLN A 782 24.36 -10.21 14.05
C GLN A 782 24.75 -11.32 15.01
N TYR A 783 24.10 -11.41 16.17
CA TYR A 783 24.29 -12.51 17.11
C TYR A 783 23.05 -13.40 17.13
N ARG A 784 23.26 -14.71 17.21
CA ARG A 784 22.18 -15.71 17.18
C ARG A 784 21.83 -16.28 18.56
N ASP A 785 22.31 -15.62 19.61
CA ASP A 785 22.19 -16.06 20.99
C ASP A 785 21.98 -14.88 21.94
N ASP A 786 21.15 -15.09 22.97
CA ASP A 786 20.79 -14.07 23.97
C ASP A 786 21.99 -13.56 24.80
N ALA A 787 23.15 -14.23 24.70
CA ALA A 787 24.40 -13.87 25.38
C ALA A 787 25.39 -13.10 24.49
N GLY A 788 25.12 -12.91 23.19
CA GLY A 788 25.98 -12.16 22.28
C GLY A 788 27.34 -12.81 22.04
N THR A 789 27.40 -14.14 22.02
CA THR A 789 28.65 -14.93 21.93
C THR A 789 28.87 -15.61 20.58
N GLN A 790 27.82 -15.74 19.75
CA GLN A 790 27.84 -16.44 18.47
C GLN A 790 27.55 -15.47 17.31
N PRO A 791 28.58 -14.71 16.84
CA PRO A 791 28.43 -13.78 15.74
C PRO A 791 28.23 -14.48 14.39
N LEU A 792 27.44 -13.85 13.54
CA LEU A 792 27.22 -14.13 12.14
C LEU A 792 27.54 -12.84 11.36
N ASP A 793 28.61 -12.86 10.57
CA ASP A 793 29.07 -11.71 9.80
C ASP A 793 28.56 -11.80 8.36
N THR A 794 27.72 -10.84 7.95
CA THR A 794 27.39 -10.57 6.54
C THR A 794 28.27 -9.44 6.04
N ASP A 795 29.23 -9.75 5.18
CA ASP A 795 30.17 -8.79 4.58
C ASP A 795 29.60 -8.17 3.29
N VAL A 796 29.93 -6.91 3.02
CA VAL A 796 29.55 -6.21 1.78
C VAL A 796 30.75 -5.47 1.20
N ALA A 797 31.22 -5.93 0.03
CA ALA A 797 32.24 -5.26 -0.76
C ALA A 797 31.60 -4.41 -1.86
N TYR A 798 32.26 -3.31 -2.24
CA TYR A 798 31.77 -2.36 -3.24
C TYR A 798 32.85 -1.95 -4.24
N LEU A 799 32.45 -1.76 -5.49
CA LEU A 799 33.19 -1.01 -6.51
C LEU A 799 32.37 0.23 -6.88
N PHE A 800 33.02 1.37 -7.07
CA PHE A 800 32.39 2.65 -7.40
C PHE A 800 32.81 3.14 -8.78
N TYR A 801 31.90 3.81 -9.48
CA TYR A 801 32.19 4.45 -10.76
C TYR A 801 33.23 5.58 -10.58
N PRO A 802 34.34 5.59 -11.34
CA PRO A 802 35.45 6.52 -11.13
C PRO A 802 35.03 8.00 -11.09
N GLY A 803 35.41 8.70 -10.02
CA GLY A 803 35.09 10.12 -9.81
C GLY A 803 33.66 10.39 -9.32
N THR A 804 32.89 9.37 -8.95
CA THR A 804 31.50 9.49 -8.50
C THR A 804 31.25 8.71 -7.19
N THR A 805 30.07 8.90 -6.57
CA THR A 805 29.61 8.12 -5.42
C THR A 805 28.66 6.98 -5.82
N ALA A 806 28.43 6.76 -7.13
CA ALA A 806 27.59 5.68 -7.63
C ALA A 806 28.29 4.32 -7.50
N VAL A 807 27.58 3.36 -6.90
CA VAL A 807 27.98 1.94 -6.89
C VAL A 807 27.96 1.41 -8.32
N GLN A 808 29.05 0.76 -8.73
CA GLN A 808 29.16 0.00 -9.97
C GLN A 808 28.92 -1.50 -9.71
N GLN A 809 29.48 -2.03 -8.62
CA GLN A 809 29.26 -3.42 -8.18
C GLN A 809 29.10 -3.48 -6.66
N ARG A 810 28.26 -4.40 -6.19
CA ARG A 810 28.10 -4.76 -4.78
C ARG A 810 28.19 -6.28 -4.64
N THR A 811 29.12 -6.77 -3.83
CA THR A 811 29.22 -8.20 -3.49
C THR A 811 28.82 -8.38 -2.03
N THR A 812 27.66 -9.01 -1.80
CA THR A 812 27.20 -9.39 -0.46
C THR A 812 27.62 -10.82 -0.19
N THR A 813 28.30 -11.08 0.92
CA THR A 813 28.78 -12.40 1.34
C THR A 813 28.10 -12.79 2.64
N SER A 814 27.36 -13.89 2.61
CA SER A 814 26.58 -14.42 3.72
C SER A 814 27.45 -15.13 4.78
N PRO A 815 26.97 -15.22 6.04
CA PRO A 815 27.67 -15.97 7.09
C PRO A 815 27.86 -17.45 6.72
N ILE A 816 29.00 -18.02 7.09
CA ILE A 816 29.27 -19.46 6.87
C ILE A 816 28.33 -20.29 7.73
N VAL A 817 27.52 -21.15 7.10
CA VAL A 817 26.76 -22.20 7.81
C VAL A 817 27.65 -23.46 7.88
N PRO A 818 28.08 -23.91 9.07
CA PRO A 818 28.98 -25.06 9.19
C PRO A 818 28.31 -26.38 8.83
N ALA A 819 29.10 -27.38 8.41
CA ALA A 819 28.61 -28.73 8.13
C ALA A 819 27.96 -29.42 9.34
N SER A 820 28.35 -29.06 10.57
CA SER A 820 27.68 -29.50 11.82
C SER A 820 26.26 -28.95 12.00
N GLN A 821 25.87 -27.96 11.19
CA GLN A 821 24.53 -27.38 11.12
C GLN A 821 23.85 -27.68 9.77
N ASN A 822 24.34 -28.69 9.04
CA ASN A 822 23.92 -29.10 7.68
C ASN A 822 24.27 -28.12 6.55
N GLY A 823 25.05 -27.06 6.82
CA GLY A 823 25.48 -26.10 5.80
C GLY A 823 26.64 -26.59 4.93
N SER A 824 26.96 -25.81 3.89
CA SER A 824 28.05 -26.09 2.95
C SER A 824 29.45 -26.00 3.57
N GLY A 825 29.60 -25.33 4.73
CA GLY A 825 30.90 -25.02 5.33
C GLY A 825 31.69 -23.94 4.59
N LEU A 826 31.08 -23.29 3.60
CA LEU A 826 31.63 -22.20 2.81
C LEU A 826 30.81 -20.92 3.06
N ALA A 827 31.36 -19.77 2.63
CA ALA A 827 30.60 -18.53 2.55
C ALA A 827 29.99 -18.42 1.14
N GLU A 828 28.70 -18.13 1.08
CA GLU A 828 27.97 -17.93 -0.17
C GLU A 828 27.90 -16.42 -0.48
N SER A 829 27.98 -16.03 -1.75
CA SER A 829 28.02 -14.62 -2.13
C SER A 829 27.19 -14.31 -3.38
N ILE A 830 26.54 -13.14 -3.34
CA ILE A 830 25.74 -12.59 -4.43
C ILE A 830 26.43 -11.32 -4.92
N LEU A 831 26.68 -11.24 -6.23
CA LEU A 831 27.23 -10.06 -6.90
C LEU A 831 26.12 -9.34 -7.68
N GLU A 832 25.89 -8.08 -7.38
CA GLU A 832 25.01 -7.18 -8.13
C GLU A 832 25.84 -6.15 -8.89
N GLU A 833 25.54 -5.95 -10.17
CA GLU A 833 26.15 -4.94 -11.02
C GLU A 833 25.12 -3.89 -11.43
N PHE A 834 25.53 -2.63 -11.42
CA PHE A 834 24.68 -1.47 -11.67
C PHE A 834 25.21 -0.63 -12.83
N ASP A 835 24.33 0.01 -13.60
CA ASP A 835 24.71 1.10 -14.50
C ASP A 835 24.97 2.40 -13.73
N SER A 836 25.52 3.41 -14.41
CA SER A 836 25.81 4.71 -13.79
C SER A 836 24.56 5.50 -13.37
N TRP A 837 23.35 5.05 -13.74
CA TRP A 837 22.07 5.61 -13.29
C TRP A 837 21.51 4.87 -12.06
N GLY A 838 22.22 3.87 -11.53
CA GLY A 838 21.80 3.05 -10.39
C GLY A 838 20.84 1.91 -10.73
N ASN A 839 20.63 1.59 -12.02
CA ASN A 839 19.85 0.43 -12.42
C ASN A 839 20.68 -0.84 -12.29
N THR A 840 20.16 -1.88 -11.62
CA THR A 840 20.75 -3.23 -11.71
C THR A 840 20.76 -3.71 -13.16
N VAL A 841 21.94 -4.05 -13.69
CA VAL A 841 22.18 -4.61 -15.03
C VAL A 841 22.55 -6.09 -15.01
N ALA A 842 23.10 -6.59 -13.91
CA ALA A 842 23.30 -8.02 -13.69
C ALA A 842 23.21 -8.39 -12.20
N THR A 843 22.85 -9.64 -11.93
CA THR A 843 22.96 -10.27 -10.61
C THR A 843 23.51 -11.68 -10.80
N THR A 844 24.59 -12.04 -10.10
CA THR A 844 25.13 -13.39 -10.04
C THR A 844 24.74 -13.99 -8.69
N ASP A 845 24.05 -15.13 -8.71
CA ASP A 845 23.64 -15.84 -7.50
C ASP A 845 24.79 -16.62 -6.83
N GLU A 846 24.52 -17.18 -5.66
CA GLU A 846 25.44 -17.98 -4.85
C GLU A 846 26.01 -19.23 -5.56
N ARG A 847 25.42 -19.63 -6.68
CA ARG A 847 25.84 -20.77 -7.52
C ARG A 847 26.63 -20.33 -8.75
N GLY A 848 26.83 -19.02 -8.95
CA GLY A 848 27.48 -18.44 -10.12
C GLY A 848 26.54 -18.24 -11.33
N VAL A 849 25.23 -18.37 -11.16
CA VAL A 849 24.25 -18.19 -12.25
C VAL A 849 24.01 -16.70 -12.46
N VAL A 850 24.44 -16.19 -13.62
CA VAL A 850 24.29 -14.77 -13.96
C VAL A 850 22.89 -14.52 -14.55
N THR A 851 22.13 -13.60 -13.97
CA THR A 851 20.92 -13.04 -14.57
C THR A 851 21.19 -11.61 -15.03
N GLN A 852 21.01 -11.32 -16.32
CA GLN A 852 21.21 -9.98 -16.89
C GLN A 852 19.88 -9.25 -17.11
N PHE A 853 19.92 -7.93 -17.02
CA PHE A 853 18.77 -7.04 -17.16
C PHE A 853 19.08 -5.90 -18.16
N THR A 854 18.08 -5.50 -18.94
CA THR A 854 18.14 -4.28 -19.75
C THR A 854 16.90 -3.44 -19.46
N ARG A 855 17.09 -2.17 -19.12
CA ARG A 855 16.01 -1.23 -18.83
C ARG A 855 15.97 -0.10 -19.85
N ASP A 856 14.80 0.50 -20.01
CA ASP A 856 14.67 1.81 -20.63
C ASP A 856 15.05 2.88 -19.61
N VAL A 857 16.11 3.64 -19.89
CA VAL A 857 16.53 4.77 -19.05
C VAL A 857 15.45 5.85 -18.99
N VAL A 858 14.62 6.03 -20.04
CA VAL A 858 13.62 7.11 -20.08
C VAL A 858 12.44 6.86 -19.13
N THR A 859 12.05 5.61 -18.93
CA THR A 859 10.88 5.25 -18.08
C THR A 859 11.21 4.41 -16.84
N GLY A 860 12.43 3.87 -16.72
CA GLY A 860 12.81 2.88 -15.69
C GLY A 860 12.27 1.47 -15.97
N GLY A 861 11.46 1.29 -17.02
CA GLY A 861 10.80 0.04 -17.38
C GLY A 861 11.79 -1.05 -17.81
N LEU A 862 11.54 -2.30 -17.41
CA LEU A 862 12.34 -3.44 -17.84
C LEU A 862 12.02 -3.81 -19.30
N LEU A 863 13.05 -3.91 -20.13
CA LEU A 863 12.98 -4.27 -21.56
C LEU A 863 13.44 -5.71 -21.86
N ARG A 864 14.37 -6.25 -21.05
CA ARG A 864 14.83 -7.63 -21.18
C ARG A 864 15.32 -8.17 -19.83
N ARG A 865 15.11 -9.47 -19.63
CA ARG A 865 15.82 -10.31 -18.66
C ARG A 865 16.46 -11.48 -19.39
N ILE A 866 17.67 -11.87 -19.03
CA ILE A 866 18.31 -13.11 -19.48
C ILE A 866 18.66 -13.89 -18.22
N GLU A 867 17.90 -14.93 -17.90
CA GLU A 867 18.23 -15.85 -16.80
C GLU A 867 19.27 -16.87 -17.26
N ASP A 868 20.23 -17.21 -16.40
CA ASP A 868 21.36 -18.10 -16.73
C ASP A 868 22.12 -17.66 -18.00
N ALA A 869 22.51 -16.39 -18.05
CA ALA A 869 23.18 -15.75 -19.19
C ALA A 869 24.56 -16.35 -19.53
N THR A 870 25.15 -17.12 -18.61
CA THR A 870 26.39 -17.88 -18.80
C THR A 870 26.16 -19.34 -19.22
N GLY A 871 24.96 -19.89 -19.01
CA GLY A 871 24.54 -21.23 -19.41
C GLY A 871 23.46 -21.24 -20.50
N MET A 872 22.20 -21.48 -20.12
CA MET A 872 21.07 -21.66 -21.03
C MET A 872 20.58 -20.37 -21.73
N ALA A 873 20.97 -19.19 -21.24
CA ALA A 873 20.61 -17.87 -21.74
C ALA A 873 19.11 -17.71 -22.02
N LEU A 874 18.28 -17.91 -20.99
CA LEU A 874 16.83 -17.87 -21.06
C LEU A 874 16.32 -16.42 -21.23
N VAL A 875 16.28 -15.95 -22.49
CA VAL A 875 15.85 -14.58 -22.82
C VAL A 875 14.34 -14.40 -22.68
N THR A 876 13.95 -13.50 -21.78
CA THR A 876 12.62 -12.88 -21.74
C THR A 876 12.70 -11.45 -22.27
N ASP A 877 11.96 -11.14 -23.33
CA ASP A 877 11.85 -9.78 -23.87
C ASP A 877 10.55 -9.10 -23.42
N MET A 878 10.62 -7.82 -23.06
CA MET A 878 9.47 -7.00 -22.67
C MET A 878 9.30 -5.81 -23.62
N THR A 879 8.07 -5.30 -23.71
CA THR A 879 7.82 -3.92 -24.18
C THR A 879 7.07 -3.16 -23.11
N VAL A 880 7.32 -1.86 -22.99
CA VAL A 880 6.69 -0.99 -21.98
C VAL A 880 5.86 0.12 -22.64
N ASP A 881 4.98 0.77 -21.87
CA ASP A 881 4.31 2.01 -22.26
C ASP A 881 5.14 3.26 -21.86
N ASN A 882 4.60 4.45 -22.14
CA ASN A 882 5.22 5.73 -21.77
C ASN A 882 5.34 5.95 -20.24
N LEU A 883 4.90 5.01 -19.40
CA LEU A 883 4.99 5.03 -17.94
C LEU A 883 5.86 3.87 -17.41
N GLY A 884 6.61 3.18 -18.27
CA GLY A 884 7.50 2.07 -17.91
C GLY A 884 6.77 0.75 -17.60
N ARG A 885 5.45 0.71 -17.78
CA ARG A 885 4.62 -0.46 -17.44
C ARG A 885 4.66 -1.48 -18.56
N LYS A 886 4.89 -2.76 -18.24
CA LYS A 886 4.97 -3.84 -19.24
C LYS A 886 3.66 -3.95 -20.03
N THR A 887 3.70 -3.74 -21.35
CA THR A 887 2.58 -3.93 -22.29
C THR A 887 2.62 -5.31 -22.97
N LYS A 888 3.81 -5.90 -23.08
CA LYS A 888 4.03 -7.27 -23.54
C LYS A 888 5.21 -7.88 -22.80
N GLU A 889 5.14 -9.18 -22.56
CA GLU A 889 6.23 -10.01 -22.11
C GLU A 889 6.30 -11.26 -23.01
N LEU A 890 7.50 -11.65 -23.41
CA LEU A 890 7.77 -12.73 -24.34
C LEU A 890 8.87 -13.62 -23.76
N GLY A 891 8.47 -14.73 -23.15
CA GLY A 891 9.34 -15.62 -22.37
C GLY A 891 10.36 -16.41 -23.20
N PRO A 892 11.15 -17.28 -22.56
CA PRO A 892 12.22 -18.02 -23.22
C PRO A 892 11.74 -18.94 -24.36
N LEU A 893 12.64 -19.21 -25.31
CA LEU A 893 12.43 -20.21 -26.35
C LEU A 893 12.37 -21.61 -25.76
N HIS A 894 11.33 -22.36 -26.09
CA HIS A 894 11.17 -23.77 -25.69
C HIS A 894 10.35 -24.52 -26.74
N THR A 895 10.47 -25.85 -26.76
CA THR A 895 9.68 -26.72 -27.64
C THR A 895 8.46 -27.23 -26.88
N THR A 896 7.28 -27.16 -27.51
CA THR A 896 6.05 -27.78 -27.00
C THR A 896 5.34 -28.57 -28.10
N ASP A 897 4.38 -29.42 -27.74
CA ASP A 897 3.52 -30.07 -28.72
C ASP A 897 2.33 -29.16 -29.09
N LEU A 898 2.22 -28.81 -30.37
CA LEU A 898 1.05 -28.14 -30.95
C LEU A 898 0.29 -29.06 -31.91
N GLY A 899 -0.40 -30.06 -31.36
CA GLY A 899 -1.35 -30.91 -32.10
C GLY A 899 -0.73 -32.16 -32.73
N GLY A 900 0.22 -32.80 -32.04
CA GLY A 900 1.05 -33.90 -32.53
C GLY A 900 2.34 -33.43 -33.23
N VAL A 901 2.74 -32.17 -33.03
CA VAL A 901 3.88 -31.53 -33.73
C VAL A 901 4.72 -30.73 -32.74
N ALA A 902 5.93 -31.22 -32.46
CA ALA A 902 6.94 -30.53 -31.69
C ALA A 902 7.31 -29.19 -32.37
N THR A 903 6.90 -28.08 -31.76
CA THR A 903 7.02 -26.72 -32.29
C THR A 903 7.79 -25.85 -31.32
N VAL A 904 8.80 -25.13 -31.82
CA VAL A 904 9.53 -24.13 -31.02
C VAL A 904 8.68 -22.86 -30.88
N ILE A 905 8.43 -22.46 -29.64
CA ILE A 905 7.62 -21.29 -29.28
C ILE A 905 8.31 -20.41 -28.24
N ARG A 906 7.74 -19.22 -28.02
CA ARG A 906 7.93 -18.41 -26.81
C ARG A 906 6.57 -18.18 -26.17
N THR A 907 6.45 -18.26 -24.85
CA THR A 907 5.24 -17.81 -24.13
C THR A 907 5.05 -16.31 -24.32
N ALA A 908 3.82 -15.84 -24.49
CA ALA A 908 3.51 -14.43 -24.69
C ALA A 908 2.40 -13.99 -23.72
N THR A 909 2.67 -12.92 -22.97
CA THR A 909 1.69 -12.24 -22.11
C THR A 909 1.54 -10.80 -22.60
N TRP A 910 0.32 -10.28 -22.58
CA TRP A 910 0.01 -8.89 -22.93
C TRP A 910 -0.79 -8.23 -21.83
N PHE A 911 -0.54 -6.94 -21.62
CA PHE A 911 -1.24 -6.11 -20.67
C PHE A 911 -1.77 -4.86 -21.40
N VAL A 912 -3.06 -4.58 -21.23
CA VAL A 912 -3.68 -3.36 -21.73
C VAL A 912 -4.22 -2.59 -20.53
N TYR A 913 -3.55 -1.49 -20.19
CA TYR A 913 -3.98 -0.57 -19.15
C TYR A 913 -5.12 0.31 -19.68
N GLN A 914 -6.17 0.46 -18.87
CA GLN A 914 -7.34 1.30 -19.12
C GLN A 914 -7.54 2.21 -17.91
N ASP A 915 -6.51 3.02 -17.59
CA ASP A 915 -6.43 3.85 -16.38
C ASP A 915 -7.73 4.62 -16.07
N ALA A 916 -8.39 5.17 -17.09
CA ALA A 916 -9.60 6.00 -16.94
C ALA A 916 -10.90 5.25 -16.61
N ILE A 917 -10.82 3.93 -16.33
CA ILE A 917 -11.90 3.07 -15.84
C ILE A 917 -11.37 1.99 -14.87
N ASP A 918 -10.22 2.25 -14.23
CA ASP A 918 -9.57 1.40 -13.23
C ASP A 918 -9.43 -0.08 -13.64
N GLN A 919 -8.94 -0.32 -14.86
CA GLN A 919 -8.83 -1.68 -15.41
C GLN A 919 -7.47 -2.02 -16.00
N VAL A 920 -7.07 -3.28 -15.78
CA VAL A 920 -5.93 -3.92 -16.45
C VAL A 920 -6.41 -5.20 -17.12
N TRP A 921 -6.26 -5.29 -18.43
CA TRP A 921 -6.64 -6.48 -19.20
C TRP A 921 -5.39 -7.30 -19.52
N THR A 922 -5.31 -8.51 -18.99
CA THR A 922 -4.17 -9.44 -19.15
C THR A 922 -4.57 -10.62 -20.02
N ALA A 923 -3.86 -10.82 -21.13
CA ALA A 923 -4.03 -11.97 -22.02
C ALA A 923 -2.75 -12.81 -22.08
N GLN A 924 -2.90 -14.13 -22.24
CA GLN A 924 -1.78 -15.05 -22.43
C GLN A 924 -1.83 -15.71 -23.82
N GLY A 925 -0.77 -16.41 -24.19
CA GLY A 925 -0.61 -17.03 -25.50
C GLY A 925 0.82 -17.46 -25.78
N TYR A 926 1.14 -17.59 -27.05
CA TYR A 926 2.48 -17.96 -27.53
C TYR A 926 2.82 -17.27 -28.86
N ALA A 927 4.11 -17.26 -29.19
CA ALA A 927 4.66 -16.77 -30.44
C ALA A 927 5.46 -17.86 -31.15
N VAL A 928 5.35 -17.91 -32.47
CA VAL A 928 6.09 -18.81 -33.38
C VAL A 928 6.92 -17.99 -34.35
N GLY A 929 8.09 -18.50 -34.76
CA GLY A 929 9.02 -17.83 -35.66
C GLY A 929 10.18 -17.13 -34.94
N ALA A 930 10.77 -16.13 -35.57
CA ALA A 930 11.95 -15.42 -35.08
C ALA A 930 11.77 -13.90 -35.14
N ALA A 931 12.56 -13.17 -34.35
CA ALA A 931 12.54 -11.71 -34.33
C ALA A 931 12.96 -11.11 -35.70
N PRO A 932 12.35 -9.99 -36.14
CA PRO A 932 11.22 -9.29 -35.52
C PRO A 932 9.84 -9.92 -35.85
N ASN A 933 9.78 -10.84 -36.81
CA ASN A 933 8.57 -11.29 -37.50
C ASN A 933 7.85 -12.47 -36.81
N TYR A 934 7.60 -12.34 -35.49
CA TYR A 934 6.85 -13.34 -34.73
C TYR A 934 5.37 -13.41 -35.14
N SER A 935 4.84 -14.62 -35.30
CA SER A 935 3.41 -14.90 -35.44
C SER A 935 2.81 -15.25 -34.07
N TYR A 936 1.82 -14.49 -33.60
CA TYR A 936 1.28 -14.61 -32.24
C TYR A 936 -0.10 -15.28 -32.21
N THR A 937 -0.28 -16.22 -31.29
CA THR A 937 -1.56 -16.89 -30.98
C THR A 937 -1.93 -16.65 -29.52
N LEU A 938 -3.12 -16.12 -29.28
CA LEU A 938 -3.70 -15.88 -27.96
C LEU A 938 -4.39 -17.14 -27.44
N VAL A 939 -4.17 -17.48 -26.18
CA VAL A 939 -4.87 -18.54 -25.45
C VAL A 939 -5.92 -17.88 -24.55
N ASN A 940 -7.14 -18.43 -24.57
CA ASN A 940 -8.24 -17.95 -23.72
C ASN A 940 -8.23 -18.67 -22.36
N PRO A 941 -8.73 -18.04 -21.28
CA PRO A 941 -9.41 -16.74 -21.23
C PRO A 941 -8.46 -15.53 -21.16
N VAL A 942 -9.00 -14.35 -21.46
CA VAL A 942 -8.42 -13.05 -21.10
C VAL A 942 -8.96 -12.66 -19.72
N SER A 943 -8.06 -12.31 -18.80
CA SER A 943 -8.41 -11.82 -17.46
C SER A 943 -8.54 -10.30 -17.48
N ILE A 944 -9.62 -9.77 -16.94
CA ILE A 944 -9.83 -8.33 -16.70
C ILE A 944 -9.81 -8.13 -15.19
N THR A 945 -8.78 -7.46 -14.69
CA THR A 945 -8.70 -6.98 -13.31
C THR A 945 -9.34 -5.60 -13.24
N ILE A 946 -10.26 -5.38 -12.31
CA ILE A 946 -10.87 -4.09 -12.01
C ILE A 946 -10.43 -3.68 -10.61
N THR A 947 -9.95 -2.45 -10.43
CA THR A 947 -9.65 -1.87 -9.12
C THR A 947 -10.64 -0.76 -8.74
N ASP A 948 -10.50 -0.18 -7.55
CA ASP A 948 -10.91 1.21 -7.32
C ASP A 948 -9.73 2.15 -7.64
N SER A 949 -9.97 3.46 -7.54
CA SER A 949 -8.96 4.50 -7.75
C SER A 949 -8.00 4.72 -6.56
N ASN A 950 -8.07 3.85 -5.52
CA ASN A 950 -7.00 3.64 -4.53
C ASN A 950 -6.10 2.44 -4.91
N GLY A 951 -6.49 1.62 -5.90
CA GLY A 951 -5.76 0.45 -6.38
C GLY A 951 -6.24 -0.89 -5.79
N ASN A 952 -7.28 -0.90 -4.94
CA ASN A 952 -7.81 -2.11 -4.33
C ASN A 952 -8.58 -2.96 -5.35
N LEU A 953 -8.48 -4.29 -5.31
CA LEU A 953 -9.19 -5.18 -6.23
C LEU A 953 -10.72 -5.14 -5.99
N THR A 954 -11.52 -4.85 -7.02
CA THR A 954 -12.99 -4.75 -6.92
C THR A 954 -13.75 -5.83 -7.70
N ASP A 955 -13.23 -6.30 -8.84
CA ASP A 955 -13.75 -7.46 -9.60
C ASP A 955 -12.64 -8.09 -10.45
N ARG A 956 -12.79 -9.38 -10.79
CA ARG A 956 -11.90 -10.09 -11.73
C ARG A 956 -12.70 -10.94 -12.70
N ILE A 957 -12.83 -10.46 -13.94
CA ILE A 957 -13.68 -11.05 -14.98
C ILE A 957 -12.83 -11.90 -15.93
N GLN A 958 -13.29 -13.11 -16.25
CA GLN A 958 -12.72 -13.92 -17.34
C GLN A 958 -13.55 -13.78 -18.61
N ALA A 959 -12.91 -13.50 -19.74
CA ALA A 959 -13.54 -13.27 -21.04
C ALA A 959 -12.95 -14.16 -22.14
N VAL A 960 -13.79 -14.66 -23.05
CA VAL A 960 -13.34 -15.47 -24.20
C VAL A 960 -13.38 -14.63 -25.47
N ARG A 961 -12.19 -14.36 -26.04
CA ARG A 961 -12.02 -13.68 -27.33
C ARG A 961 -12.31 -14.66 -28.47
N SER A 962 -13.20 -14.27 -29.39
CA SER A 962 -13.61 -15.09 -30.54
C SER A 962 -12.56 -15.24 -31.64
N SER A 963 -11.45 -14.49 -31.58
CA SER A 963 -10.27 -14.68 -32.42
C SER A 963 -9.06 -14.93 -31.53
N ILE A 964 -8.29 -15.96 -31.86
CA ILE A 964 -6.99 -16.27 -31.24
C ILE A 964 -5.81 -15.65 -31.99
N ALA A 965 -6.04 -14.93 -33.09
CA ALA A 965 -4.95 -14.33 -33.88
C ALA A 965 -4.49 -12.98 -33.32
N GLY A 966 -3.18 -12.82 -33.15
CA GLY A 966 -2.54 -11.55 -32.78
C GLY A 966 -2.80 -11.08 -31.34
N PRO A 967 -2.14 -9.97 -30.93
CA PRO A 967 -2.30 -9.39 -29.59
C PRO A 967 -3.73 -8.90 -29.31
N PRO A 968 -4.11 -8.67 -28.04
CA PRO A 968 -5.33 -7.95 -27.69
C PRO A 968 -5.34 -6.53 -28.30
N PHE A 969 -6.53 -6.00 -28.56
CA PHE A 969 -6.72 -4.73 -29.26
C PHE A 969 -6.26 -3.54 -28.40
N THR A 970 -5.51 -2.61 -29.00
CA THR A 970 -4.95 -1.42 -28.33
C THR A 970 -5.93 -0.24 -28.21
N THR A 971 -7.07 -0.28 -28.89
CA THR A 971 -8.07 0.80 -28.86
C THR A 971 -9.50 0.27 -28.85
N ARG A 972 -10.43 1.07 -28.29
CA ARG A 972 -11.84 0.73 -28.08
C ARG A 972 -12.67 0.78 -29.38
N ALA A 973 -12.41 -0.15 -30.30
CA ALA A 973 -13.28 -0.39 -31.45
C ALA A 973 -14.71 -0.67 -30.94
N THR A 974 -15.68 0.14 -31.39
CA THR A 974 -16.97 0.44 -30.74
C THR A 974 -17.93 -0.75 -30.54
N CYS A 975 -17.59 -1.64 -29.59
CA CYS A 975 -18.43 -2.76 -29.19
C CYS A 975 -19.60 -2.28 -28.34
N ARG A 976 -20.72 -1.96 -29.02
CA ARG A 976 -22.01 -1.70 -28.37
C ARG A 976 -22.51 -2.97 -27.67
N PHE A 977 -22.65 -2.92 -26.35
CA PHE A 977 -23.51 -3.85 -25.63
C PHE A 977 -24.94 -3.73 -26.18
N ARG A 978 -25.47 -4.80 -26.80
CA ARG A 978 -26.91 -4.91 -27.03
C ARG A 978 -27.56 -5.40 -25.74
N SER A 979 -28.27 -4.52 -25.06
CA SER A 979 -29.25 -4.90 -24.04
C SER A 979 -30.41 -5.66 -24.71
N GLY A 980 -30.31 -6.98 -24.75
CA GLY A 980 -31.49 -7.83 -24.95
C GLY A 980 -32.44 -7.64 -23.76
N SER A 981 -33.73 -7.47 -24.03
CA SER A 981 -34.76 -7.32 -23.00
C SER A 981 -34.79 -8.55 -22.09
N ALA A 982 -34.53 -8.37 -20.80
CA ALA A 982 -34.47 -9.45 -19.84
C ALA A 982 -35.88 -10.00 -19.51
N PRO A 983 -36.10 -11.34 -19.57
CA PRO A 983 -37.17 -11.98 -18.84
C PRO A 983 -36.89 -11.92 -17.34
N THR A 984 -37.89 -11.60 -16.52
CA THR A 984 -37.76 -11.45 -15.06
C THR A 984 -37.74 -12.80 -14.33
N THR A 985 -36.63 -13.54 -14.41
CA THR A 985 -36.38 -14.74 -13.59
C THR A 985 -34.91 -14.82 -13.15
N THR A 986 -34.67 -15.25 -11.92
CA THR A 986 -33.33 -15.30 -11.30
C THR A 986 -32.51 -16.51 -11.77
N ALA A 987 -31.62 -16.29 -12.75
CA ALA A 987 -30.55 -17.22 -13.10
C ALA A 987 -29.29 -16.43 -13.49
N ARG A 988 -28.09 -16.88 -13.04
CA ARG A 988 -26.79 -16.30 -13.43
C ARG A 988 -25.91 -17.33 -14.14
N PRO A 989 -25.93 -17.41 -15.48
CA PRO A 989 -24.77 -17.80 -16.26
C PRO A 989 -23.86 -16.58 -16.46
N LYS A 990 -22.54 -16.71 -16.27
CA LYS A 990 -21.58 -15.60 -16.45
C LYS A 990 -20.38 -15.91 -17.37
N THR A 991 -20.51 -16.86 -18.30
CA THR A 991 -19.58 -16.99 -19.44
C THR A 991 -19.99 -16.04 -20.57
N ILE A 992 -19.44 -14.83 -20.61
CA ILE A 992 -19.79 -13.82 -21.63
C ILE A 992 -19.04 -14.11 -22.94
N ARG A 993 -19.74 -14.64 -23.95
CA ARG A 993 -19.20 -14.83 -25.30
C ARG A 993 -19.17 -13.50 -26.06
N TRP A 994 -17.98 -13.09 -26.53
CA TRP A 994 -17.84 -11.93 -27.42
C TRP A 994 -18.25 -12.29 -28.86
N ALA A 995 -19.43 -11.83 -29.28
CA ALA A 995 -19.88 -11.93 -30.66
C ALA A 995 -19.30 -10.78 -31.51
N ALA A 996 -18.37 -11.09 -32.42
CA ALA A 996 -17.77 -10.08 -33.30
C ALA A 996 -18.77 -9.57 -34.35
N ALA A 997 -19.18 -8.31 -34.24
CA ALA A 997 -20.04 -7.62 -35.21
C ALA A 997 -19.29 -6.54 -36.02
N CYS A 998 -17.98 -6.71 -36.20
CA CYS A 998 -17.16 -5.83 -37.02
C CYS A 998 -17.42 -6.10 -38.51
N ARG A 999 -18.31 -5.29 -39.14
CA ARG A 999 -18.33 -5.19 -40.61
C ARG A 999 -17.08 -4.48 -41.07
N ALA A 1000 -16.07 -5.25 -41.49
CA ALA A 1000 -15.01 -4.72 -42.35
C ALA A 1000 -15.63 -4.34 -43.70
N THR A 1001 -15.50 -3.09 -44.12
CA THR A 1001 -15.76 -2.69 -45.50
C THR A 1001 -14.70 -3.33 -46.37
N THR A 1002 -15.11 -4.21 -47.28
CA THR A 1002 -14.19 -5.04 -48.07
C THR A 1002 -13.38 -4.23 -49.07
N TRP A 1003 -12.06 -4.33 -48.99
CA TRP A 1003 -11.17 -4.18 -50.13
C TRP A 1003 -10.41 -5.50 -50.32
N SER A 1004 -10.72 -6.21 -51.40
CA SER A 1004 -10.27 -7.57 -51.64
C SER A 1004 -8.96 -7.59 -52.45
N PRO A 1005 -7.91 -8.30 -51.99
CA PRO A 1005 -6.71 -8.51 -52.79
C PRO A 1005 -6.88 -9.69 -53.76
N CYS A 1006 -7.31 -9.44 -55.00
CA CYS A 1006 -7.21 -10.45 -56.05
C CYS A 1006 -5.75 -10.64 -56.47
N ARG A 1007 -5.22 -11.86 -56.32
CA ARG A 1007 -3.91 -12.26 -56.86
C ARG A 1007 -4.10 -13.16 -58.07
N SER A 1008 -3.74 -12.68 -59.25
CA SER A 1008 -3.64 -13.47 -60.48
C SER A 1008 -2.35 -13.11 -61.23
N THR A 1009 -1.53 -14.12 -61.49
CA THR A 1009 -0.29 -14.04 -62.29
C THR A 1009 -0.56 -14.55 -63.73
N PRO A 1010 0.41 -14.49 -64.67
CA PRO A 1010 0.97 -13.25 -65.20
C PRO A 1010 1.04 -13.24 -66.76
N THR A 1011 0.81 -12.10 -67.42
CA THR A 1011 1.09 -11.95 -68.87
C THR A 1011 1.55 -10.52 -69.23
N THR A 1012 2.37 -10.44 -70.28
CA THR A 1012 3.17 -9.27 -70.70
C THR A 1012 2.44 -8.39 -71.77
N PRO A 1013 3.01 -7.29 -72.34
CA PRO A 1013 2.30 -5.99 -72.29
C PRO A 1013 1.85 -5.42 -73.65
N ALA A 1014 0.97 -4.41 -73.62
CA ALA A 1014 0.64 -3.56 -74.78
C ALA A 1014 0.33 -2.09 -74.44
N ARG A 1015 1.20 -1.20 -74.95
CA ARG A 1015 1.02 0.20 -75.40
C ARG A 1015 -0.16 1.10 -74.91
N ALA A 1016 0.25 2.33 -74.54
CA ALA A 1016 -0.34 3.64 -74.93
C ALA A 1016 -1.71 4.07 -74.35
N ALA A 1017 -2.08 5.36 -74.31
CA ALA A 1017 -1.31 6.63 -74.19
C ALA A 1017 -2.27 7.81 -73.95
N ALA A 1018 -1.80 8.88 -73.27
CA ALA A 1018 -2.41 10.22 -73.21
C ALA A 1018 -3.83 10.30 -72.55
N THR A 1019 -4.40 11.45 -72.16
CA THR A 1019 -3.89 12.84 -72.03
C THR A 1019 -4.56 13.55 -70.83
N ALA A 1020 -4.00 14.68 -70.38
CA ALA A 1020 -4.50 15.50 -69.27
C ALA A 1020 -5.82 16.27 -69.54
N THR A 1021 -6.50 16.71 -68.47
CA THR A 1021 -6.80 18.16 -68.23
C THR A 1021 -7.49 18.42 -66.87
N SER A 1022 -7.40 19.67 -66.40
CA SER A 1022 -8.13 20.31 -65.29
C SER A 1022 -8.49 21.74 -65.75
N PRO A 1023 -8.94 22.73 -64.93
CA PRO A 1023 -9.70 22.78 -63.66
C PRO A 1023 -10.92 23.77 -63.73
N CYS A 1024 -11.71 24.00 -62.64
CA CYS A 1024 -12.09 25.37 -62.13
C CYS A 1024 -13.17 25.48 -61.01
N LYS A 1025 -12.81 26.15 -59.89
CA LYS A 1025 -13.38 27.38 -59.25
C LYS A 1025 -14.86 27.60 -58.81
N LEU A 1026 -14.97 28.30 -57.65
CA LEU A 1026 -15.90 29.42 -57.24
C LEU A 1026 -17.26 29.23 -56.49
N SER A 1027 -17.19 29.12 -55.16
CA SER A 1027 -17.67 30.09 -54.11
C SER A 1027 -19.14 30.57 -53.88
N ARG A 1028 -19.44 30.85 -52.59
CA ARG A 1028 -20.41 31.81 -51.95
C ARG A 1028 -21.90 31.46 -51.75
N SER A 1029 -22.36 31.44 -50.48
CA SER A 1029 -23.28 32.45 -49.88
C SER A 1029 -23.72 32.08 -48.42
N ILE A 1030 -24.34 33.03 -47.68
CA ILE A 1030 -24.93 32.91 -46.32
C ILE A 1030 -26.17 33.83 -46.25
N PRO A 1031 -27.20 33.63 -45.37
CA PRO A 1031 -27.36 34.56 -44.22
C PRO A 1031 -28.15 34.08 -42.95
N THR A 1032 -27.51 34.20 -41.77
CA THR A 1032 -27.97 34.84 -40.49
C THR A 1032 -29.25 34.49 -39.67
N ARG A 1033 -29.11 34.73 -38.34
CA ARG A 1033 -30.06 34.92 -37.19
C ARG A 1033 -30.27 33.68 -36.28
N ARG A 1034 -30.10 33.70 -34.93
CA ARG A 1034 -30.41 34.66 -33.81
C ARG A 1034 -31.91 34.65 -33.38
N THR A 1035 -32.33 34.65 -32.10
CA THR A 1035 -31.68 34.63 -30.75
C THR A 1035 -32.71 34.36 -29.63
N THR A 1036 -32.29 33.86 -28.44
CA THR A 1036 -32.91 34.04 -27.07
C THR A 1036 -34.39 33.61 -26.82
N GLY A 1037 -34.83 33.22 -25.61
CA GLY A 1037 -34.16 32.99 -24.32
C GLY A 1037 -35.14 32.94 -23.10
N THR A 1038 -34.65 32.46 -21.95
CA THR A 1038 -35.15 32.66 -20.55
C THR A 1038 -36.52 32.14 -20.02
N ARG A 1039 -36.42 31.33 -18.94
CA ARG A 1039 -37.09 31.42 -17.61
C ARG A 1039 -38.44 30.72 -17.26
N LEU A 1040 -38.41 30.19 -16.01
CA LEU A 1040 -39.48 30.03 -14.99
C LEU A 1040 -40.50 28.86 -15.04
N SER A 1041 -40.34 27.95 -14.07
CA SER A 1041 -41.39 27.18 -13.35
C SER A 1041 -42.18 28.13 -12.40
N PRO A 1042 -43.28 27.77 -11.66
CA PRO A 1042 -43.48 26.48 -10.94
C PRO A 1042 -44.94 25.94 -10.65
N THR A 1043 -45.00 24.81 -9.93
CA THR A 1043 -45.99 24.38 -8.89
C THR A 1043 -47.45 23.91 -9.16
N ILE A 1044 -47.81 22.85 -8.42
CA ILE A 1044 -49.11 22.49 -7.76
C ILE A 1044 -50.32 22.02 -8.61
N GLY A 1045 -50.69 20.72 -8.48
CA GLY A 1045 -51.81 20.34 -7.58
C GLY A 1045 -53.11 19.66 -8.11
N ALA A 1046 -53.42 18.50 -7.52
CA ALA A 1046 -54.74 18.05 -7.02
C ALA A 1046 -55.86 17.43 -7.94
N THR A 1047 -56.20 16.15 -7.64
CA THR A 1047 -57.57 15.53 -7.56
C THR A 1047 -58.44 15.33 -8.84
N ALA A 1048 -59.45 14.43 -8.92
CA ALA A 1048 -59.77 13.12 -8.29
C ALA A 1048 -61.09 12.52 -8.91
N ARG A 1049 -61.53 11.32 -8.47
CA ARG A 1049 -62.83 10.59 -8.72
C ARG A 1049 -62.89 9.73 -10.02
N CYS A 1050 -63.61 8.59 -10.11
CA CYS A 1050 -64.31 7.77 -9.09
C CYS A 1050 -64.54 6.28 -9.50
N LYS A 1051 -65.02 5.48 -8.52
CA LYS A 1051 -65.23 4.00 -8.47
C LYS A 1051 -66.15 3.34 -9.54
N PRO A 1052 -66.01 2.01 -9.77
CA PRO A 1052 -67.02 1.12 -10.40
C PRO A 1052 -67.82 0.24 -9.41
N PRO A 1053 -68.98 -0.31 -9.82
CA PRO A 1053 -69.63 -1.51 -9.26
C PRO A 1053 -69.91 -2.65 -10.31
N PRO A 1054 -70.48 -3.83 -9.94
CA PRO A 1054 -70.37 -5.13 -10.67
C PRO A 1054 -71.75 -5.59 -11.28
N PRO A 1055 -72.23 -6.87 -11.32
CA PRO A 1055 -71.63 -8.24 -11.19
C PRO A 1055 -72.17 -9.31 -12.20
N LYS A 1056 -71.72 -10.60 -12.11
CA LYS A 1056 -72.57 -11.79 -11.83
C LYS A 1056 -71.85 -13.17 -11.86
N THR A 1057 -72.52 -14.17 -11.27
CA THR A 1057 -72.17 -15.61 -11.09
C THR A 1057 -73.26 -16.51 -11.68
N ILE A 1058 -73.05 -17.85 -11.74
CA ILE A 1058 -74.09 -18.93 -11.69
C ILE A 1058 -73.45 -20.32 -11.38
N THR A 1059 -74.25 -21.37 -11.13
CA THR A 1059 -73.93 -22.51 -10.22
C THR A 1059 -74.33 -23.93 -10.68
N GLY A 1060 -73.74 -24.97 -10.06
CA GLY A 1060 -74.20 -26.38 -9.97
C GLY A 1060 -73.04 -27.38 -9.71
N SER A 1061 -72.93 -28.25 -8.67
CA SER A 1061 -73.80 -29.31 -8.08
C SER A 1061 -73.83 -30.62 -8.89
N THR A 1062 -73.56 -31.85 -8.41
CA THR A 1062 -73.16 -32.48 -7.10
C THR A 1062 -72.61 -33.92 -7.42
N ARG A 1063 -72.27 -34.96 -6.61
CA ARG A 1063 -72.31 -35.49 -5.20
C ARG A 1063 -71.25 -36.67 -5.18
N SER A 1064 -71.00 -37.64 -4.25
CA SER A 1064 -71.09 -37.99 -2.80
C SER A 1064 -70.29 -39.34 -2.60
N THR A 1065 -70.18 -40.09 -1.47
CA THR A 1065 -69.90 -39.87 -0.02
C THR A 1065 -70.08 -41.22 0.75
N ILE A 1066 -69.06 -41.88 1.35
CA ILE A 1066 -69.19 -42.89 2.47
C ILE A 1066 -67.83 -43.36 3.10
N LEU A 1067 -67.76 -43.42 4.45
CA LEU A 1067 -66.91 -44.20 5.42
C LEU A 1067 -65.37 -44.36 5.22
N ALA A 1068 -64.50 -44.57 6.24
CA ALA A 1068 -64.68 -44.89 7.68
C ALA A 1068 -63.56 -44.29 8.61
N THR A 1069 -63.80 -44.32 9.94
CA THR A 1069 -62.90 -44.08 11.10
C THR A 1069 -62.74 -45.42 11.91
N PRO A 1070 -61.92 -45.64 13.00
CA PRO A 1070 -61.72 -44.73 14.17
C PRO A 1070 -60.50 -44.85 15.17
N PHE A 1071 -60.38 -43.83 16.04
CA PHE A 1071 -60.13 -43.85 17.52
C PHE A 1071 -58.75 -44.06 18.23
N ARG A 1072 -58.50 -43.15 19.21
CA ARG A 1072 -57.88 -43.32 20.57
C ARG A 1072 -56.36 -43.64 20.72
N SER A 1073 -55.65 -43.35 21.83
CA SER A 1073 -55.90 -42.45 23.00
C SER A 1073 -54.67 -42.27 23.95
N THR A 1074 -54.52 -41.08 24.55
CA THR A 1074 -54.05 -40.78 25.94
C THR A 1074 -52.68 -41.23 26.53
N ASN A 1075 -52.02 -40.25 27.19
CA ASN A 1075 -51.47 -40.28 28.57
C ASN A 1075 -49.99 -40.67 28.95
N ILE A 1076 -49.35 -39.73 29.68
CA ILE A 1076 -48.64 -39.88 30.99
C ILE A 1076 -47.10 -40.16 31.06
N ARG A 1077 -46.48 -39.54 32.11
CA ARG A 1077 -45.18 -39.78 32.82
C ARG A 1077 -43.83 -39.13 32.35
N LYS A 1078 -43.43 -38.11 33.14
CA LYS A 1078 -42.08 -37.93 33.78
C LYS A 1078 -41.85 -39.00 34.89
N PRO A 1079 -40.69 -39.07 35.60
CA PRO A 1079 -39.28 -38.73 35.32
C PRO A 1079 -38.39 -40.00 35.59
N PRO A 1080 -37.21 -39.92 36.23
CA PRO A 1080 -35.97 -39.18 35.95
C PRO A 1080 -35.09 -40.03 34.99
N THR A 1081 -33.75 -40.18 34.96
CA THR A 1081 -32.51 -39.69 35.65
C THR A 1081 -31.39 -39.84 34.57
N ILE A 1082 -30.17 -39.29 34.62
CA ILE A 1082 -29.31 -38.65 35.65
C ILE A 1082 -28.94 -37.24 35.17
#